data_AF-A0A1D1V2B8-F1
#
_entry.id   AF-A0A1D1V2B8-F1
#
_cell.length_a   1.000
_cell.length_b   1.000
_cell.length_c   1.000
_cell.angle_alpha   90.00
_cell.angle_beta   90.00
_cell.angle_gamma   90.00
#
_symmetry.space_group_name_H-M   'P 1'
#
loop_
_entity.id
_entity.type
_entity.pdbx_description
1 polymer ?
#
loop_
_entity_poly.entity_id
_entity_poly.type
_entity_poly.pdbx_seq_one_letter_code
_entity_poly.pdbx_strand_id
1 'polypeptide(L)'
;MDEDLEEMRSLRLRSSGGRKNNNRDADSDDDDDTIRHYDRQAATAARSVTTSANALDRPVSLTSRPNTTSSAGADEAEAMARVMGFAGFASGNSRKARNFDIEAMVQTAREQAIRQESDDDDDGVQSIPSRPAYQKFPLPPKAASGPTLPPASSIETGPSEPKDSGLPSAEEEGNDTDEDDDNEGEDKNDGTKDEWKVPCAYDLTFEHGEKAVTALTLDPAGARFVTGSTDFEVKLWDFGGMQANLNPFRTCRPCEAHTINNLSFSNGGEQILVCSGNAQPKIIDREGYNVLECPKGFQYIKDMVATKGHISTVNGGAFSPKVKNEFMSCSDDGSVRIWTTDDKEKHKYCIKMKAANGLPTRPSTCTYSKDGKFIAAGCQDGSIQVYDLTKTSFVAPAKLIRSAHQSVGKNEHCVTSVCFSYDGKMICSRGLDGALRLWDLATPKKVVFEATGLPCLYPQTDCLFSPNDKLVITGTSVRKDAGQSKLVIYDRATWQLIKELAVVTESIIRIAWHPKLNQIFASTAEGQVKVFFDPNMSHNGALLCRTSKKRRAKLTDAVTADYIITPFALPMFKEEKQRSKQAQFERARKDPVKSRKPELPMTGPGAGGRVGQAGGTISSYLVRKLGYAQKLPDEDINPRDALLRHAEAAKNDPYWVSPAYSKTQPKTIFQTPAQVAEIDIAERARKRPKMEGP
;
A
#
# COMPACT_ATOMS: atom_id res chain seq x y z
N MET A 1 5.01 38.78 -66.37
CA MET A 1 6.47 38.61 -66.52
C MET A 1 7.05 40.01 -66.38
N ASP A 2 8.04 40.15 -65.51
CA ASP A 2 8.68 41.39 -65.06
C ASP A 2 8.20 42.00 -63.73
N GLU A 3 7.86 41.15 -62.74
CA GLU A 3 7.92 41.55 -61.30
C GLU A 3 8.62 40.49 -60.39
N ASP A 4 8.97 39.31 -60.89
CA ASP A 4 9.57 38.22 -60.08
C ASP A 4 11.12 38.18 -60.07
N LEU A 5 11.80 39.22 -60.56
CA LEU A 5 13.27 39.24 -60.72
C LEU A 5 14.03 40.15 -59.74
N GLU A 6 13.35 40.95 -58.92
CA GLU A 6 13.99 41.85 -57.95
C GLU A 6 14.06 41.31 -56.50
N GLU A 7 13.22 40.34 -56.13
CA GLU A 7 13.30 39.70 -54.79
C GLU A 7 14.39 38.62 -54.67
N MET A 8 14.97 38.16 -55.78
CA MET A 8 16.02 37.14 -55.80
C MET A 8 17.46 37.71 -55.77
N ARG A 9 17.63 39.02 -55.58
CA ARG A 9 18.95 39.69 -55.55
C ARG A 9 19.41 40.22 -54.19
N SER A 10 18.63 40.11 -53.11
CA SER A 10 18.98 40.70 -51.81
C SER A 10 19.49 39.72 -50.74
N LEU A 11 19.61 38.41 -51.00
CA LEU A 11 19.98 37.42 -49.97
C LEU A 11 21.23 36.59 -50.27
N ARG A 12 22.15 37.07 -51.12
CA ARG A 12 23.37 36.33 -51.51
C ARG A 12 24.67 37.14 -51.50
N LEU A 13 24.93 37.88 -50.44
CA LEU A 13 26.28 38.33 -50.00
C LEU A 13 26.16 38.64 -48.50
N ARG A 14 27.04 38.29 -47.56
CA ARG A 14 28.33 37.60 -47.53
C ARG A 14 28.58 37.25 -46.07
N SER A 15 29.19 36.10 -45.84
CA SER A 15 30.02 35.81 -44.66
C SER A 15 31.19 36.79 -44.55
N SER A 16 31.56 37.24 -43.35
CA SER A 16 32.93 37.26 -42.77
C SER A 16 33.19 38.43 -41.80
N GLY A 17 33.89 38.12 -40.70
CA GLY A 17 34.54 39.04 -39.75
C GLY A 17 33.66 39.44 -38.55
N GLY A 18 34.08 39.40 -37.29
CA GLY A 18 35.36 39.13 -36.64
C GLY A 18 35.29 39.66 -35.19
N ARG A 19 35.76 38.84 -34.23
CA ARG A 19 36.12 39.10 -32.80
C ARG A 19 36.21 40.57 -32.31
N LYS A 20 35.64 40.87 -31.12
CA LYS A 20 36.34 41.08 -29.82
C LYS A 20 35.43 41.67 -28.71
N ASN A 21 35.80 41.29 -27.48
CA ASN A 21 35.31 41.65 -26.14
C ASN A 21 35.05 43.14 -25.85
N ASN A 22 34.11 43.46 -24.93
CA ASN A 22 34.39 43.85 -23.53
C ASN A 22 33.14 44.39 -22.79
N ASN A 23 33.14 44.17 -21.48
CA ASN A 23 32.29 44.73 -20.42
C ASN A 23 31.91 46.22 -20.60
N ARG A 24 30.73 46.59 -20.11
CA ARG A 24 30.58 47.51 -18.96
C ARG A 24 29.12 47.68 -18.53
N ASP A 25 29.01 47.83 -17.22
CA ASP A 25 27.87 48.23 -16.41
C ASP A 25 27.28 49.59 -16.86
N ALA A 26 25.98 49.79 -16.63
CA ALA A 26 25.42 51.02 -16.05
C ALA A 26 23.89 50.94 -15.97
N ASP A 27 23.41 51.14 -14.75
CA ASP A 27 22.05 51.52 -14.37
C ASP A 27 21.56 52.77 -15.12
N SER A 28 20.24 52.85 -15.34
CA SER A 28 19.46 54.07 -15.06
C SER A 28 17.97 53.81 -15.28
N ASP A 29 17.22 54.26 -14.29
CA ASP A 29 15.79 54.16 -14.06
C ASP A 29 14.90 54.96 -15.02
N ASP A 30 13.59 54.77 -14.79
CA ASP A 30 12.46 55.69 -15.02
C ASP A 30 11.90 55.84 -16.45
N ASP A 31 10.70 55.28 -16.69
CA ASP A 31 9.46 56.04 -16.44
C ASP A 31 8.18 55.22 -16.67
N ASP A 32 7.20 55.57 -15.83
CA ASP A 32 5.84 55.09 -15.64
C ASP A 32 4.91 55.15 -16.88
N ASP A 33 3.90 54.26 -16.92
CA ASP A 33 2.50 54.70 -16.76
C ASP A 33 1.45 53.56 -16.79
N THR A 34 0.91 53.30 -15.59
CA THR A 34 -0.53 53.26 -15.24
C THR A 34 -1.44 52.00 -15.31
N ILE A 35 -1.75 51.53 -14.08
CA ILE A 35 -3.07 51.46 -13.39
C ILE A 35 -4.16 50.46 -13.92
N ARG A 36 -4.56 49.49 -13.08
CA ARG A 36 -5.83 49.51 -12.29
C ARG A 36 -5.92 48.44 -11.19
N HIS A 37 -6.23 48.96 -10.00
CA HIS A 37 -6.51 48.36 -8.70
C HIS A 37 -7.79 47.50 -8.62
N TYR A 38 -7.88 46.63 -7.59
CA TYR A 38 -8.82 46.84 -6.46
C TYR A 38 -8.49 45.91 -5.29
N ASP A 39 -8.24 46.49 -4.11
CA ASP A 39 -8.54 45.84 -2.83
C ASP A 39 -8.64 46.86 -1.67
N ARG A 40 -9.40 46.47 -0.63
CA ARG A 40 -9.69 47.14 0.67
C ARG A 40 -10.93 48.03 0.76
N GLN A 41 -11.75 47.79 1.79
CA GLN A 41 -11.65 48.51 3.07
C GLN A 41 -12.64 48.01 4.14
N ALA A 42 -12.29 48.28 5.40
CA ALA A 42 -13.01 47.92 6.62
C ALA A 42 -13.54 49.17 7.36
N ALA A 43 -14.52 48.91 8.24
CA ALA A 43 -14.91 49.61 9.48
C ALA A 43 -15.52 51.03 9.43
N THR A 44 -16.59 51.25 10.22
CA THR A 44 -16.77 52.34 11.23
C THR A 44 -18.08 52.11 12.03
N ALA A 45 -18.13 52.55 13.29
CA ALA A 45 -19.13 52.27 14.33
C ALA A 45 -20.07 53.45 14.70
N ALA A 46 -21.14 53.12 15.46
CA ALA A 46 -21.71 53.83 16.65
C ALA A 46 -23.16 54.43 16.64
N ARG A 47 -23.84 54.25 17.81
CA ARG A 47 -25.04 54.91 18.43
C ARG A 47 -26.44 54.45 17.95
N SER A 48 -27.51 54.31 18.75
CA SER A 48 -27.99 54.97 20.00
C SER A 48 -29.08 54.15 20.78
N VAL A 49 -29.48 54.66 21.97
CA VAL A 49 -30.35 54.11 23.06
C VAL A 49 -31.79 54.68 23.04
N THR A 50 -32.81 53.96 23.56
CA THR A 50 -34.02 54.44 24.32
C THR A 50 -34.84 53.24 24.91
N THR A 51 -35.00 53.05 26.26
CA THR A 51 -36.18 53.31 27.17
C THR A 51 -37.52 52.58 26.83
N SER A 52 -38.40 52.03 27.70
CA SER A 52 -38.77 52.18 29.15
C SER A 52 -39.92 51.22 29.62
N ALA A 53 -40.08 51.02 30.96
CA ALA A 53 -41.31 50.84 31.82
C ALA A 53 -42.04 49.45 31.95
N ASN A 54 -42.12 48.79 33.15
CA ASN A 54 -43.08 48.86 34.32
C ASN A 54 -44.47 48.19 34.07
N ALA A 55 -45.21 47.45 34.94
CA ALA A 55 -45.22 47.11 36.39
C ALA A 55 -46.29 46.00 36.74
N LEU A 56 -46.16 45.33 37.92
CA LEU A 56 -47.10 44.85 39.01
C LEU A 56 -48.52 44.27 38.67
N ASP A 57 -49.20 43.32 39.36
CA ASP A 57 -49.43 42.97 40.80
C ASP A 57 -50.22 41.59 40.91
N ARG A 58 -49.86 40.58 41.74
CA ARG A 58 -50.49 40.01 43.00
C ARG A 58 -51.86 39.22 42.93
N PRO A 59 -52.33 38.39 43.92
CA PRO A 59 -51.68 37.47 44.93
C PRO A 59 -52.49 36.19 45.45
N VAL A 60 -51.87 35.33 46.32
CA VAL A 60 -52.33 34.33 47.40
C VAL A 60 -53.37 33.19 47.07
N SER A 61 -53.37 31.93 47.60
CA SER A 61 -53.00 31.34 48.91
C SER A 61 -52.94 29.78 49.00
N LEU A 62 -52.02 29.28 49.87
CA LEU A 62 -52.03 28.17 50.90
C LEU A 62 -52.79 26.83 50.63
N THR A 63 -52.38 25.59 50.95
CA THR A 63 -51.32 24.88 51.73
C THR A 63 -51.28 23.40 51.24
N SER A 64 -50.13 22.73 51.05
CA SER A 64 -49.48 21.83 52.03
C SER A 64 -48.23 21.19 51.38
N ARG A 65 -47.20 20.90 52.18
CA ARG A 65 -45.85 20.39 51.81
C ARG A 65 -45.59 19.09 52.60
N PRO A 66 -44.74 18.13 52.14
CA PRO A 66 -43.28 18.30 52.31
C PRO A 66 -42.32 17.70 51.24
N ASN A 67 -41.12 18.29 51.25
CA ASN A 67 -39.76 17.80 50.97
C ASN A 67 -39.31 17.36 49.55
N THR A 68 -38.54 18.23 48.89
CA THR A 68 -37.42 17.89 47.99
C THR A 68 -36.23 18.83 48.21
N THR A 69 -35.03 18.25 48.31
CA THR A 69 -33.69 18.86 48.21
C THR A 69 -33.03 18.20 47.00
N SER A 70 -32.25 18.81 46.10
CA SER A 70 -31.53 20.09 46.06
C SER A 70 -31.13 20.36 44.59
N SER A 71 -31.45 21.53 44.04
CA SER A 71 -30.97 22.01 42.73
C SER A 71 -30.21 23.31 42.93
N ALA A 72 -28.90 23.22 43.12
CA ALA A 72 -28.00 24.37 43.33
C ALA A 72 -26.77 24.29 42.41
N GLY A 73 -26.97 23.90 41.14
CA GLY A 73 -25.89 23.74 40.16
C GLY A 73 -26.20 24.28 38.75
N ALA A 74 -27.34 24.95 38.56
CA ALA A 74 -27.73 25.47 37.25
C ALA A 74 -27.36 26.95 37.06
N ASP A 75 -27.23 27.72 38.14
CA ASP A 75 -27.07 29.18 38.06
C ASP A 75 -25.60 29.63 37.87
N GLU A 76 -24.62 28.79 38.20
CA GLU A 76 -23.19 29.11 38.00
C GLU A 76 -22.73 28.88 36.54
N ALA A 77 -23.37 27.96 35.81
CA ALA A 77 -23.03 27.65 34.42
C ALA A 77 -23.51 28.75 33.45
N GLU A 78 -24.65 29.38 33.76
CA GLU A 78 -25.20 30.47 32.94
C GLU A 78 -24.42 31.79 33.13
N ALA A 79 -23.83 31.98 34.32
CA ALA A 79 -22.97 33.12 34.63
C ALA A 79 -21.61 33.05 33.90
N MET A 80 -21.00 31.86 33.78
CA MET A 80 -19.74 31.68 33.02
C MET A 80 -19.92 31.81 31.50
N ALA A 81 -21.08 31.45 30.96
CA ALA A 81 -21.35 31.57 29.53
C ALA A 81 -21.51 33.04 29.06
N ARG A 82 -21.98 33.94 29.93
CA ARG A 82 -22.07 35.39 29.62
C ARG A 82 -20.73 36.11 29.68
N VAL A 83 -19.76 35.59 30.44
CA VAL A 83 -18.40 36.16 30.55
C VAL A 83 -17.54 35.83 29.32
N MET A 84 -17.86 34.76 28.58
CA MET A 84 -17.00 34.22 27.50
C MET A 84 -17.49 34.48 26.07
N GLY A 85 -18.41 35.43 25.85
CA GLY A 85 -18.55 36.13 24.56
C GLY A 85 -18.90 35.32 23.30
N PHE A 86 -19.56 34.15 23.40
CA PHE A 86 -20.05 33.41 22.23
C PHE A 86 -21.54 33.63 22.00
N ALA A 87 -21.90 34.72 21.32
CA ALA A 87 -23.23 34.95 20.77
C ALA A 87 -23.12 34.97 19.24
N GLY A 88 -23.50 33.88 18.57
CA GLY A 88 -23.41 33.86 17.10
C GLY A 88 -23.93 32.64 16.35
N PHE A 89 -24.36 31.55 16.99
CA PHE A 89 -24.91 30.41 16.27
C PHE A 89 -26.05 29.75 17.05
N ALA A 90 -27.21 30.41 17.04
CA ALA A 90 -28.47 29.81 17.49
C ALA A 90 -29.59 30.24 16.52
N SER A 91 -29.78 29.45 15.46
CA SER A 91 -31.05 29.38 14.75
C SER A 91 -31.22 27.98 14.17
N GLY A 92 -32.24 27.27 14.65
CA GLY A 92 -32.78 26.05 14.02
C GLY A 92 -32.33 24.71 14.62
N ASN A 93 -33.13 24.19 15.55
CA ASN A 93 -33.20 22.77 15.98
C ASN A 93 -31.98 22.14 16.69
N SER A 94 -31.79 22.43 17.98
CA SER A 94 -31.09 21.50 18.89
C SER A 94 -32.10 20.52 19.50
N ARG A 95 -32.21 19.30 18.95
CA ARG A 95 -32.90 18.19 19.63
C ARG A 95 -32.14 17.89 20.94
N LYS A 96 -32.89 17.77 22.06
CA LYS A 96 -32.35 17.25 23.32
C LYS A 96 -31.62 15.92 23.05
N ALA A 97 -30.41 15.77 23.56
CA ALA A 97 -29.68 14.50 23.50
C ALA A 97 -30.57 13.38 24.07
N ARG A 98 -30.78 12.31 23.30
CA ARG A 98 -31.56 11.16 23.74
C ARG A 98 -30.71 10.37 24.72
N ASN A 99 -31.21 10.14 25.93
CA ASN A 99 -30.66 9.12 26.82
C ASN A 99 -30.97 7.75 26.20
N PHE A 100 -29.93 6.96 25.97
CA PHE A 100 -30.05 5.59 25.52
C PHE A 100 -30.13 4.69 26.73
N ASP A 101 -31.24 3.97 26.86
CA ASP A 101 -31.38 2.90 27.85
C ASP A 101 -30.87 1.59 27.22
N ILE A 102 -29.65 1.23 27.60
CA ILE A 102 -28.88 0.15 26.97
C ILE A 102 -29.54 -1.21 27.21
N GLU A 103 -30.23 -1.39 28.34
CA GLU A 103 -30.94 -2.63 28.66
C GLU A 103 -32.14 -2.87 27.74
N ALA A 104 -32.90 -1.82 27.40
CA ALA A 104 -34.03 -1.93 26.48
C ALA A 104 -33.59 -2.24 25.04
N MET A 105 -32.42 -1.72 24.62
CA MET A 105 -31.84 -2.04 23.30
C MET A 105 -31.32 -3.48 23.22
N VAL A 106 -30.76 -4.02 24.31
CA VAL A 106 -30.31 -5.41 24.35
C VAL A 106 -31.48 -6.40 24.37
N GLN A 107 -32.59 -6.03 25.01
CA GLN A 107 -33.82 -6.85 25.00
C GLN A 107 -34.47 -6.90 23.61
N THR A 108 -34.58 -5.76 22.93
CA THR A 108 -35.12 -5.71 21.57
C THR A 108 -34.24 -6.45 20.56
N ALA A 109 -32.91 -6.42 20.71
CA ALA A 109 -31.99 -7.22 19.91
C ALA A 109 -32.15 -8.74 20.17
N ARG A 110 -32.38 -9.15 21.42
CA ARG A 110 -32.67 -10.55 21.77
C ARG A 110 -33.99 -11.03 21.18
N GLU A 111 -35.04 -10.21 21.23
CA GLU A 111 -36.34 -10.56 20.64
C GLU A 111 -36.28 -10.67 19.12
N GLN A 112 -35.46 -9.86 18.44
CA GLN A 112 -35.25 -9.95 17.00
C GLN A 112 -34.48 -11.20 16.60
N ALA A 113 -33.47 -11.62 17.38
CA ALA A 113 -32.74 -12.87 17.14
C ALA A 113 -33.66 -14.10 17.28
N ILE A 114 -34.55 -14.10 18.28
CA ILE A 114 -35.52 -15.19 18.50
C ILE A 114 -36.56 -15.26 17.37
N ARG A 115 -36.97 -14.10 16.81
CA ARG A 115 -37.86 -14.07 15.63
C ARG A 115 -37.19 -14.59 14.37
N GLN A 116 -35.89 -14.35 14.22
CA GLN A 116 -35.13 -14.81 13.07
C GLN A 116 -34.94 -16.33 13.09
N GLU A 117 -34.79 -16.94 14.27
CA GLU A 117 -34.74 -18.40 14.43
C GLU A 117 -36.11 -19.08 14.21
N SER A 118 -37.24 -18.36 14.36
CA SER A 118 -38.58 -18.92 14.10
C SER A 118 -39.06 -18.80 12.66
N ASP A 119 -38.40 -18.00 11.83
CA ASP A 119 -38.78 -17.75 10.43
C ASP A 119 -38.09 -18.72 9.43
N ASP A 120 -37.14 -19.56 9.88
CA ASP A 120 -36.42 -20.54 9.04
C ASP A 120 -37.13 -21.91 8.90
N ASP A 121 -38.29 -22.13 9.54
CA ASP A 121 -38.99 -23.43 9.60
C ASP A 121 -40.35 -23.48 8.85
N ASP A 122 -40.75 -22.47 8.06
CA ASP A 122 -42.06 -22.50 7.36
C ASP A 122 -42.02 -21.88 5.94
N ASP A 123 -41.52 -22.62 4.95
CA ASP A 123 -41.62 -22.25 3.53
C ASP A 123 -42.87 -22.90 2.87
N GLY A 124 -43.99 -22.18 2.96
CA GLY A 124 -45.27 -22.51 2.32
C GLY A 124 -45.76 -21.42 1.34
N VAL A 125 -45.62 -21.72 0.05
CA VAL A 125 -46.25 -21.13 -1.16
C VAL A 125 -47.30 -20.01 -0.97
N GLN A 126 -47.08 -18.84 -1.59
CA GLN A 126 -48.17 -18.09 -2.27
C GLN A 126 -47.70 -17.05 -3.31
N SER A 127 -48.53 -16.94 -4.36
CA SER A 127 -48.34 -16.33 -5.68
C SER A 127 -48.57 -14.80 -5.77
N ILE A 128 -47.87 -14.13 -6.71
CA ILE A 128 -48.09 -12.70 -7.10
C ILE A 128 -48.15 -12.59 -8.64
N PRO A 129 -48.97 -11.68 -9.24
CA PRO A 129 -49.64 -11.92 -10.52
C PRO A 129 -48.91 -11.43 -11.78
N SER A 130 -49.35 -11.98 -12.91
CA SER A 130 -48.80 -11.87 -14.27
C SER A 130 -48.99 -10.51 -14.96
N ARG A 131 -47.97 -10.09 -15.73
CA ARG A 131 -48.07 -9.11 -16.84
C ARG A 131 -47.79 -9.81 -18.19
N PRO A 132 -48.29 -9.25 -19.32
CA PRO A 132 -48.76 -10.03 -20.46
C PRO A 132 -47.68 -10.45 -21.47
N ALA A 133 -48.09 -11.41 -22.29
CA ALA A 133 -47.31 -12.29 -23.14
C ALA A 133 -46.63 -11.62 -24.35
N TYR A 134 -45.39 -12.06 -24.61
CA TYR A 134 -44.80 -12.09 -25.95
C TYR A 134 -44.61 -13.56 -26.38
N GLN A 135 -45.08 -13.86 -27.58
CA GLN A 135 -45.34 -15.17 -28.15
C GLN A 135 -44.05 -15.89 -28.55
N LYS A 136 -43.80 -17.10 -28.01
CA LYS A 136 -42.67 -17.99 -28.40
C LYS A 136 -43.11 -18.97 -29.48
N PHE A 137 -42.25 -19.18 -30.48
CA PHE A 137 -42.35 -20.25 -31.47
C PHE A 137 -42.13 -21.64 -30.82
N PRO A 138 -42.76 -22.73 -31.31
CA PRO A 138 -42.65 -24.06 -30.73
C PRO A 138 -41.37 -24.79 -31.18
N LEU A 139 -40.69 -25.42 -30.21
CA LEU A 139 -39.63 -26.41 -30.44
C LEU A 139 -40.25 -27.82 -30.59
N PRO A 140 -39.68 -28.71 -31.43
CA PRO A 140 -40.22 -30.04 -31.69
C PRO A 140 -39.93 -31.07 -30.57
N PRO A 141 -40.71 -32.17 -30.48
CA PRO A 141 -40.79 -33.03 -29.30
C PRO A 141 -39.68 -34.11 -29.20
N LYS A 142 -39.35 -34.46 -27.94
CA LYS A 142 -38.44 -35.55 -27.54
C LYS A 142 -39.05 -36.93 -27.84
N ALA A 143 -38.23 -37.82 -28.43
CA ALA A 143 -38.50 -39.25 -28.55
C ALA A 143 -37.82 -40.04 -27.41
N ALA A 144 -38.46 -41.13 -27.00
CA ALA A 144 -38.08 -42.00 -25.89
C ALA A 144 -37.19 -43.19 -26.32
N SER A 145 -36.37 -43.63 -25.36
CA SER A 145 -35.86 -44.99 -25.08
C SER A 145 -35.13 -45.82 -26.15
N GLY A 146 -33.88 -46.19 -25.83
CA GLY A 146 -33.10 -47.32 -26.36
C GLY A 146 -31.89 -47.62 -25.43
N PRO A 147 -31.37 -48.87 -25.36
CA PRO A 147 -30.94 -49.49 -24.10
C PRO A 147 -29.43 -49.41 -23.76
N THR A 148 -29.14 -49.70 -22.48
CA THR A 148 -27.86 -49.64 -21.76
C THR A 148 -26.91 -50.81 -22.05
N LEU A 149 -25.61 -50.51 -22.11
CA LEU A 149 -24.48 -51.45 -22.18
C LEU A 149 -23.79 -51.61 -20.81
N PRO A 150 -23.12 -52.76 -20.52
CA PRO A 150 -22.81 -53.22 -19.17
C PRO A 150 -21.47 -52.70 -18.59
N PRO A 151 -21.28 -52.78 -17.26
CA PRO A 151 -20.07 -52.32 -16.56
C PRO A 151 -18.94 -53.36 -16.56
N ALA A 152 -17.69 -52.86 -16.60
CA ALA A 152 -16.47 -53.65 -16.56
C ALA A 152 -16.17 -54.18 -15.14
N SER A 153 -15.73 -55.44 -15.10
CA SER A 153 -15.50 -56.29 -13.94
C SER A 153 -14.18 -56.02 -13.21
N SER A 154 -14.25 -56.00 -11.88
CA SER A 154 -13.16 -56.28 -10.94
C SER A 154 -12.96 -57.80 -10.77
N ILE A 155 -11.71 -58.25 -10.66
CA ILE A 155 -11.35 -59.62 -10.24
C ILE A 155 -10.25 -59.51 -9.17
N GLU A 156 -10.54 -60.06 -7.99
CA GLU A 156 -9.58 -60.42 -6.96
C GLU A 156 -9.60 -61.96 -6.74
N THR A 157 -8.46 -62.45 -6.21
CA THR A 157 -8.21 -63.69 -5.45
C THR A 157 -7.64 -64.93 -6.16
N GLY A 158 -6.46 -65.37 -5.67
CA GLY A 158 -6.16 -66.79 -5.41
C GLY A 158 -4.74 -67.28 -5.79
N PRO A 159 -4.01 -68.05 -4.94
CA PRO A 159 -2.55 -67.99 -4.83
C PRO A 159 -1.76 -69.24 -5.32
N SER A 160 -0.45 -69.10 -5.51
CA SER A 160 0.52 -70.22 -5.43
C SER A 160 1.95 -69.74 -5.17
N GLU A 161 2.54 -70.26 -4.11
CA GLU A 161 3.95 -70.15 -3.66
C GLU A 161 4.74 -71.42 -4.10
N PRO A 162 6.05 -71.61 -3.79
CA PRO A 162 7.25 -70.97 -4.34
C PRO A 162 8.24 -72.03 -4.92
N LYS A 163 9.41 -71.62 -5.46
CA LYS A 163 10.65 -72.44 -5.51
C LYS A 163 11.88 -71.64 -6.02
N ASP A 164 12.70 -71.25 -5.04
CA ASP A 164 14.10 -71.64 -4.82
C ASP A 164 15.22 -71.45 -5.88
N SER A 165 16.31 -70.85 -5.36
CA SER A 165 17.74 -71.07 -5.62
C SER A 165 18.40 -70.65 -6.95
N GLY A 166 19.47 -69.85 -6.83
CA GLY A 166 20.46 -69.67 -7.89
C GLY A 166 21.43 -68.49 -7.76
N LEU A 167 22.23 -68.42 -6.69
CA LEU A 167 23.56 -67.76 -6.70
C LEU A 167 24.59 -68.74 -7.30
N PRO A 168 25.66 -68.26 -7.98
CA PRO A 168 26.96 -67.99 -7.32
C PRO A 168 27.59 -66.66 -7.79
N SER A 169 28.20 -65.82 -6.92
CA SER A 169 29.56 -65.88 -6.33
C SER A 169 30.72 -65.67 -7.31
N ALA A 170 31.52 -64.61 -7.11
CA ALA A 170 32.92 -64.70 -6.67
C ALA A 170 33.61 -63.33 -6.77
N GLU A 171 34.32 -63.00 -5.69
CA GLU A 171 35.30 -61.92 -5.50
C GLU A 171 36.52 -62.18 -6.44
N GLU A 172 37.49 -61.29 -6.70
CA GLU A 172 38.34 -60.55 -5.77
C GLU A 172 39.39 -59.71 -6.57
N GLU A 173 40.02 -58.75 -5.88
CA GLU A 173 41.34 -58.11 -6.11
C GLU A 173 41.57 -56.98 -7.17
N GLY A 174 41.55 -55.74 -6.66
CA GLY A 174 42.70 -54.81 -6.52
C GLY A 174 43.59 -54.47 -7.72
N ASN A 175 43.62 -53.19 -8.11
CA ASN A 175 44.86 -52.39 -8.12
C ASN A 175 44.61 -50.89 -8.27
N ASP A 176 45.47 -50.09 -7.64
CA ASP A 176 45.56 -48.64 -7.64
C ASP A 176 45.76 -48.01 -9.02
N THR A 177 45.13 -46.86 -9.27
CA THR A 177 45.75 -45.68 -9.90
C THR A 177 44.91 -44.43 -9.66
N ASP A 178 45.55 -43.40 -9.12
CA ASP A 178 45.11 -42.01 -9.06
C ASP A 178 44.64 -41.51 -10.44
N GLU A 179 43.60 -40.67 -10.47
CA GLU A 179 43.56 -39.36 -11.17
C GLU A 179 42.11 -38.83 -11.28
N ASP A 180 41.96 -37.59 -10.79
CA ASP A 180 40.97 -36.56 -11.14
C ASP A 180 39.48 -36.72 -10.75
N ASP A 181 39.16 -35.97 -9.68
CA ASP A 181 37.84 -35.72 -9.08
C ASP A 181 37.05 -34.67 -9.89
N ASP A 182 36.38 -35.11 -10.95
CA ASP A 182 35.29 -34.36 -11.60
C ASP A 182 33.94 -34.94 -11.16
N ASN A 183 33.47 -34.47 -10.00
CA ASN A 183 32.16 -34.83 -9.45
C ASN A 183 31.03 -34.07 -10.19
N GLU A 184 30.67 -34.55 -11.39
CA GLU A 184 29.37 -34.27 -12.00
C GLU A 184 28.29 -35.11 -11.31
N GLY A 185 27.58 -34.49 -10.37
CA GLY A 185 26.40 -35.07 -9.75
C GLY A 185 25.27 -35.26 -10.77
N GLU A 186 25.18 -36.47 -11.33
CA GLU A 186 23.98 -36.98 -12.00
C GLU A 186 22.83 -37.12 -10.99
N ASP A 187 22.02 -36.08 -10.82
CA ASP A 187 20.69 -36.23 -10.22
C ASP A 187 19.77 -36.98 -11.20
N LYS A 188 19.84 -38.31 -11.13
CA LYS A 188 18.80 -39.21 -11.64
C LYS A 188 17.56 -39.08 -10.76
N ASN A 189 16.72 -38.09 -11.06
CA ASN A 189 15.31 -38.11 -10.65
C ASN A 189 14.44 -38.24 -11.90
N ASP A 190 13.91 -39.44 -12.08
CA ASP A 190 12.90 -39.77 -13.09
C ASP A 190 11.53 -39.27 -12.60
N GLY A 191 10.84 -38.54 -13.47
CA GLY A 191 9.61 -37.81 -13.18
C GLY A 191 9.38 -36.68 -14.17
N THR A 192 9.10 -37.04 -15.43
CA THR A 192 8.70 -36.13 -16.53
C THR A 192 9.54 -34.87 -16.66
N LYS A 193 10.60 -34.90 -17.47
CA LYS A 193 11.26 -33.68 -17.94
C LYS A 193 10.21 -32.79 -18.62
N ASP A 194 9.77 -31.72 -17.94
CA ASP A 194 8.92 -30.69 -18.53
C ASP A 194 9.65 -30.10 -19.74
N GLU A 195 9.32 -30.60 -20.93
CA GLU A 195 9.91 -30.19 -22.22
C GLU A 195 9.76 -28.66 -22.44
N TRP A 196 8.77 -28.08 -21.78
CA TRP A 196 8.39 -26.68 -21.86
C TRP A 196 8.76 -25.95 -20.56
N LYS A 197 9.89 -25.23 -20.57
CA LYS A 197 10.41 -24.43 -19.44
C LYS A 197 9.57 -23.19 -19.12
N VAL A 198 8.33 -23.38 -18.68
CA VAL A 198 7.40 -22.29 -18.31
C VAL A 198 7.47 -22.04 -16.80
N PRO A 199 7.82 -20.81 -16.35
CA PRO A 199 7.95 -20.49 -14.93
C PRO A 199 6.57 -20.27 -14.29
N CYS A 200 5.98 -21.31 -13.70
CA CYS A 200 4.65 -21.23 -13.10
C CYS A 200 4.49 -22.01 -11.78
N ALA A 201 5.59 -22.36 -11.11
CA ALA A 201 5.53 -23.14 -9.87
C ALA A 201 4.92 -22.36 -8.70
N TYR A 202 5.22 -21.05 -8.61
CA TYR A 202 4.74 -20.17 -7.56
C TYR A 202 4.22 -18.86 -8.14
N ASP A 203 3.25 -18.25 -7.47
CA ASP A 203 2.76 -16.91 -7.75
C ASP A 203 3.06 -15.93 -6.60
N LEU A 204 3.25 -14.66 -6.96
CA LEU A 204 3.42 -13.56 -6.03
C LEU A 204 2.59 -12.38 -6.51
N THR A 205 1.82 -11.77 -5.61
CA THR A 205 0.85 -10.73 -5.95
C THR A 205 1.32 -9.36 -5.45
N PHE A 206 1.32 -8.38 -6.34
CA PHE A 206 1.59 -6.97 -6.04
C PHE A 206 0.29 -6.17 -6.08
N GLU A 207 0.01 -5.41 -5.03
CA GLU A 207 -1.17 -4.56 -4.94
C GLU A 207 -0.85 -3.14 -5.44
N HIS A 208 -1.34 -2.80 -6.63
CA HIS A 208 -1.24 -1.44 -7.16
C HIS A 208 -2.35 -0.55 -6.61
N GLY A 209 -3.58 -1.04 -6.49
CA GLY A 209 -4.72 -0.23 -6.06
C GLY A 209 -6.01 -0.99 -6.27
N GLU A 210 -7.13 -0.27 -6.30
CA GLU A 210 -8.44 -0.89 -6.51
C GLU A 210 -8.87 -0.89 -7.98
N LYS A 211 -8.31 -0.01 -8.83
CA LYS A 211 -8.66 0.04 -10.25
C LYS A 211 -7.69 -0.74 -11.13
N ALA A 212 -8.18 -1.06 -12.32
CA ALA A 212 -7.49 -1.82 -13.35
C ALA A 212 -6.10 -1.29 -13.71
N VAL A 213 -5.11 -2.19 -13.66
CA VAL A 213 -3.75 -1.96 -14.14
C VAL A 213 -3.72 -2.15 -15.65
N THR A 214 -3.75 -1.03 -16.36
CA THR A 214 -3.84 -0.91 -17.81
C THR A 214 -2.50 -0.99 -18.53
N ALA A 215 -1.40 -0.72 -17.83
CA ALA A 215 -0.05 -0.72 -18.40
C ALA A 215 0.95 -1.41 -17.46
N LEU A 216 1.86 -2.19 -18.03
CA LEU A 216 2.90 -2.93 -17.32
C LEU A 216 4.16 -2.95 -18.17
N THR A 217 5.32 -2.69 -17.57
CA THR A 217 6.60 -2.81 -18.27
C THR A 217 7.72 -3.19 -17.29
N LEU A 218 8.76 -3.85 -17.81
CA LEU A 218 9.87 -4.38 -17.02
C LEU A 218 11.18 -3.73 -17.47
N ASP A 219 12.06 -3.47 -16.51
CA ASP A 219 13.43 -3.02 -16.76
C ASP A 219 14.17 -4.13 -17.55
N PRO A 220 14.89 -3.83 -18.65
CA PRO A 220 15.70 -4.82 -19.37
C PRO A 220 16.76 -5.53 -18.52
N ALA A 221 17.15 -4.97 -17.38
CA ALA A 221 18.01 -5.61 -16.40
C ALA A 221 17.26 -6.58 -15.46
N GLY A 222 15.94 -6.44 -15.32
CA GLY A 222 15.11 -7.24 -14.41
C GLY A 222 15.17 -6.80 -12.94
N ALA A 223 15.69 -5.60 -12.65
CA ALA A 223 15.75 -5.08 -11.28
C ALA A 223 14.45 -4.36 -10.85
N ARG A 224 13.76 -3.73 -11.81
CA ARG A 224 12.56 -2.93 -11.56
C ARG A 224 11.44 -3.28 -12.52
N PHE A 225 10.22 -2.98 -12.10
CA PHE A 225 9.07 -2.95 -12.99
C PHE A 225 8.16 -1.78 -12.67
N VAL A 226 7.32 -1.43 -13.64
CA VAL A 226 6.45 -0.26 -13.58
C VAL A 226 5.06 -0.69 -13.95
N THR A 227 4.10 -0.18 -13.19
CA THR A 227 2.68 -0.43 -13.38
C THR A 227 1.96 0.89 -13.50
N GLY A 228 1.05 0.99 -14.47
CA GLY A 228 0.16 2.12 -14.66
C GLY A 228 -1.28 1.68 -14.53
N SER A 229 -2.07 2.44 -13.78
CA SER A 229 -3.49 2.16 -13.55
C SER A 229 -4.38 3.19 -14.25
N THR A 230 -5.66 2.82 -14.34
CA THR A 230 -6.77 3.73 -14.60
C THR A 230 -6.89 4.83 -13.54
N ASP A 231 -6.27 4.65 -12.36
CA ASP A 231 -6.14 5.64 -11.27
C ASP A 231 -5.24 6.83 -11.57
N PHE A 232 -4.70 6.95 -12.79
CA PHE A 232 -3.75 7.98 -13.21
C PHE A 232 -2.38 7.86 -12.53
N GLU A 233 -2.20 6.83 -11.71
CA GLU A 233 -0.97 6.55 -10.98
C GLU A 233 -0.05 5.62 -11.77
N VAL A 234 1.24 5.94 -11.67
CA VAL A 234 2.35 5.08 -12.08
C VAL A 234 3.11 4.71 -10.82
N LYS A 235 3.12 3.42 -10.50
CA LYS A 235 3.88 2.84 -9.39
C LYS A 235 5.15 2.18 -9.90
N LEU A 236 6.26 2.53 -9.28
CA LEU A 236 7.60 2.02 -9.53
C LEU A 236 7.93 0.97 -8.48
N TRP A 237 8.32 -0.21 -8.93
CA TRP A 237 8.64 -1.36 -8.08
C TRP A 237 10.11 -1.74 -8.25
N ASP A 238 10.79 -2.06 -7.15
CA ASP A 238 12.20 -2.45 -7.14
C ASP A 238 12.37 -3.74 -6.35
N PHE A 239 12.83 -4.82 -6.98
CA PHE A 239 12.98 -6.11 -6.32
C PHE A 239 14.09 -6.12 -5.26
N GLY A 240 15.15 -5.31 -5.44
CA GLY A 240 16.28 -5.28 -4.51
C GLY A 240 16.01 -4.46 -3.25
N GLY A 241 15.18 -3.42 -3.37
CA GLY A 241 14.79 -2.56 -2.25
C GLY A 241 13.55 -3.03 -1.49
N MET A 242 12.77 -3.94 -2.08
CA MET A 242 11.47 -4.34 -1.54
C MET A 242 11.61 -5.36 -0.41
N GLN A 243 10.78 -5.17 0.62
CA GLN A 243 10.64 -6.09 1.74
C GLN A 243 9.52 -7.09 1.45
N ALA A 244 9.31 -8.04 2.37
CA ALA A 244 8.18 -8.99 2.31
C ALA A 244 6.80 -8.33 2.17
N ASN A 245 6.66 -7.04 2.51
CA ASN A 245 5.41 -6.28 2.39
C ASN A 245 5.07 -5.85 0.96
N LEU A 246 5.95 -6.11 -0.03
CA LEU A 246 5.71 -5.85 -1.45
C LEU A 246 5.17 -4.45 -1.75
N ASN A 247 5.73 -3.42 -1.10
CA ASN A 247 5.32 -2.03 -1.29
C ASN A 247 6.07 -1.37 -2.47
N PRO A 248 5.42 -0.45 -3.21
CA PRO A 248 6.07 0.26 -4.28
C PRO A 248 7.18 1.15 -3.71
N PHE A 249 8.28 1.26 -4.46
CA PHE A 249 9.38 2.17 -4.10
C PHE A 249 8.93 3.64 -4.19
N ARG A 250 8.11 3.95 -5.21
CA ARG A 250 7.58 5.29 -5.42
C ARG A 250 6.28 5.24 -6.22
N THR A 251 5.37 6.14 -5.90
CA THR A 251 4.15 6.41 -6.66
C THR A 251 4.25 7.81 -7.26
N CYS A 252 3.92 7.96 -8.54
CA CYS A 252 3.91 9.25 -9.21
C CYS A 252 2.68 9.38 -10.12
N ARG A 253 2.25 10.61 -10.39
CA ARG A 253 1.13 10.93 -11.29
C ARG A 253 1.64 11.85 -12.41
N PRO A 254 2.30 11.29 -13.44
CA PRO A 254 2.91 12.11 -14.50
C PRO A 254 1.87 12.89 -15.34
N CYS A 255 0.64 12.38 -15.39
CA CYS A 255 -0.50 13.01 -16.05
C CYS A 255 -1.70 13.00 -15.09
N GLU A 256 -1.87 14.07 -14.31
CA GLU A 256 -2.76 14.13 -13.14
C GLU A 256 -4.21 13.69 -13.38
N ALA A 257 -4.74 13.90 -14.58
CA ALA A 257 -6.15 13.67 -14.91
C ALA A 257 -6.39 12.63 -16.02
N HIS A 258 -5.35 11.93 -16.48
CA HIS A 258 -5.46 11.04 -17.64
C HIS A 258 -5.04 9.61 -17.33
N THR A 259 -5.84 8.64 -17.79
CA THR A 259 -5.55 7.22 -17.65
C THR A 259 -4.23 6.88 -18.34
N ILE A 260 -3.45 5.98 -17.74
CA ILE A 260 -2.23 5.48 -18.37
C ILE A 260 -2.64 4.35 -19.32
N ASN A 261 -2.37 4.49 -20.61
CA ASN A 261 -2.77 3.49 -21.62
C ASN A 261 -1.64 2.49 -21.90
N ASN A 262 -0.39 2.97 -21.88
CA ASN A 262 0.79 2.15 -22.15
C ASN A 262 2.03 2.70 -21.43
N LEU A 263 2.96 1.82 -21.11
CA LEU A 263 4.25 2.11 -20.50
C LEU A 263 5.34 1.30 -21.21
N SER A 264 6.48 1.92 -21.47
CA SER A 264 7.61 1.23 -22.09
C SER A 264 8.93 1.68 -21.47
N PHE A 265 9.76 0.74 -21.02
CA PHE A 265 11.13 1.03 -20.65
C PHE A 265 12.03 1.26 -21.87
N SER A 266 12.96 2.20 -21.72
CA SER A 266 14.11 2.31 -22.61
C SER A 266 14.99 1.06 -22.52
N ASN A 267 15.69 0.73 -23.60
CA ASN A 267 16.58 -0.44 -23.63
C ASN A 267 17.73 -0.35 -22.59
N GLY A 268 18.10 0.86 -22.18
CA GLY A 268 19.09 1.10 -21.11
C GLY A 268 18.52 1.06 -19.69
N GLY A 269 17.20 0.99 -19.51
CA GLY A 269 16.55 0.98 -18.20
C GLY A 269 16.57 2.33 -17.44
N GLU A 270 17.02 3.41 -18.09
CA GLU A 270 17.09 4.76 -17.51
C GLU A 270 15.75 5.47 -17.60
N GLN A 271 15.15 5.49 -18.79
CA GLN A 271 13.93 6.23 -19.09
C GLN A 271 12.73 5.30 -19.22
N ILE A 272 11.55 5.82 -18.87
CA ILE A 272 10.24 5.17 -19.03
C ILE A 272 9.34 6.10 -19.81
N LEU A 273 8.78 5.60 -20.90
CA LEU A 273 7.80 6.29 -21.72
C LEU A 273 6.42 6.04 -21.13
N VAL A 274 5.72 7.12 -20.86
CA VAL A 274 4.34 7.13 -20.35
C VAL A 274 3.42 7.64 -21.44
N CYS A 275 2.57 6.73 -21.92
CA CYS A 275 1.49 7.05 -22.84
C CYS A 275 0.18 7.08 -22.06
N SER A 276 -0.45 8.24 -22.01
CA SER A 276 -1.72 8.45 -21.31
C SER A 276 -2.81 8.89 -22.27
N GLY A 277 -4.03 9.06 -21.76
CA GLY A 277 -5.11 9.74 -22.46
C GLY A 277 -4.80 11.20 -22.83
N ASN A 278 -3.65 11.77 -22.47
CA ASN A 278 -3.21 13.06 -22.99
C ASN A 278 -2.66 12.91 -24.42
N ALA A 279 -2.68 13.99 -25.20
CA ALA A 279 -2.04 14.03 -26.51
C ALA A 279 -0.50 14.11 -26.43
N GLN A 280 0.04 14.43 -25.26
CA GLN A 280 1.48 14.58 -25.08
C GLN A 280 2.06 13.33 -24.40
N PRO A 281 2.83 12.49 -25.11
CA PRO A 281 3.60 11.45 -24.45
C PRO A 281 4.68 12.07 -23.56
N LYS A 282 4.86 11.52 -22.36
CA LYS A 282 5.86 11.98 -21.39
C LYS A 282 6.91 10.92 -21.18
N ILE A 283 8.15 11.32 -20.93
CA ILE A 283 9.21 10.43 -20.47
C ILE A 283 9.51 10.79 -19.02
N ILE A 284 9.49 9.77 -18.17
CA ILE A 284 9.94 9.86 -16.80
C ILE A 284 11.29 9.14 -16.64
N ASP A 285 12.07 9.58 -15.69
CA ASP A 285 13.29 8.89 -15.28
C ASP A 285 12.97 7.64 -14.45
N ARG A 286 13.99 6.82 -14.18
CA ARG A 286 13.90 5.63 -13.32
C ARG A 286 13.43 5.92 -11.90
N GLU A 287 13.50 7.19 -11.49
CA GLU A 287 13.03 7.73 -10.22
C GLU A 287 11.64 8.39 -10.31
N GLY A 288 11.02 8.47 -11.49
CA GLY A 288 9.68 9.03 -11.66
C GLY A 288 9.63 10.56 -11.82
N TYR A 289 10.77 11.21 -12.04
CA TYR A 289 10.81 12.63 -12.43
C TYR A 289 10.56 12.79 -13.93
N ASN A 290 9.82 13.82 -14.33
CA ASN A 290 9.58 14.11 -15.75
C ASN A 290 10.86 14.64 -16.41
N VAL A 291 11.35 13.93 -17.43
CA VAL A 291 12.54 14.31 -18.22
C VAL A 291 12.15 15.05 -19.50
N LEU A 292 11.13 14.54 -20.18
CA LEU A 292 10.65 15.07 -21.44
C LEU A 292 9.12 15.09 -21.46
N GLU A 293 8.57 16.20 -21.94
CA GLU A 293 7.18 16.32 -22.32
C GLU A 293 7.13 16.69 -23.80
N CYS A 294 6.47 15.85 -24.59
CA CYS A 294 6.36 16.10 -26.03
C CYS A 294 5.41 17.28 -26.32
N PRO A 295 5.63 18.02 -27.42
CA PRO A 295 4.83 19.16 -27.76
C PRO A 295 3.42 18.71 -28.17
N LYS A 296 2.42 19.50 -27.81
CA LYS A 296 1.05 19.27 -28.27
C LYS A 296 0.89 19.72 -29.72
N GLY A 297 0.19 18.93 -30.53
CA GLY A 297 -0.19 19.31 -31.89
C GLY A 297 -1.29 20.37 -31.93
N PHE A 298 -1.26 21.22 -32.96
CA PHE A 298 -2.38 22.13 -33.23
C PHE A 298 -3.59 21.35 -33.74
N GLN A 299 -4.68 21.39 -32.98
CA GLN A 299 -5.87 20.58 -33.25
C GLN A 299 -6.66 20.94 -34.51
N TYR A 300 -6.46 22.15 -35.04
CA TYR A 300 -7.22 22.66 -36.19
C TYR A 300 -6.55 22.39 -37.54
N ILE A 301 -5.31 21.89 -37.53
CA ILE A 301 -4.59 21.55 -38.75
C ILE A 301 -5.01 20.15 -39.20
N LYS A 302 -5.50 20.03 -40.44
CA LYS A 302 -5.91 18.74 -41.02
C LYS A 302 -4.74 17.85 -41.41
N ASP A 303 -3.61 18.45 -41.79
CA ASP A 303 -2.42 17.70 -42.18
C ASP A 303 -1.58 17.32 -40.95
N MET A 304 -1.56 16.02 -40.63
CA MET A 304 -0.80 15.47 -39.50
C MET A 304 0.72 15.62 -39.63
N VAL A 305 1.26 15.84 -40.83
CA VAL A 305 2.71 16.08 -41.01
C VAL A 305 3.09 17.51 -40.62
N ALA A 306 2.16 18.45 -40.80
CA ALA A 306 2.37 19.85 -40.46
C ALA A 306 2.28 20.11 -38.94
N THR A 307 1.58 19.26 -38.19
CA THR A 307 1.49 19.40 -36.73
C THR A 307 2.75 18.91 -36.04
N LYS A 308 3.28 19.69 -35.08
CA LYS A 308 4.50 19.34 -34.33
C LYS A 308 4.33 18.08 -33.47
N GLY A 309 3.16 17.90 -32.85
CA GLY A 309 2.84 16.72 -32.06
C GLY A 309 1.44 16.18 -32.26
N HIS A 310 1.06 15.22 -31.42
CA HIS A 310 -0.24 14.57 -31.51
C HIS A 310 -1.37 15.52 -31.12
N ILE A 311 -2.53 15.29 -31.73
CA ILE A 311 -3.73 16.12 -31.54
C ILE A 311 -4.68 15.51 -30.51
N SER A 312 -4.74 14.19 -30.45
CA SER A 312 -5.64 13.44 -29.57
C SER A 312 -4.88 12.46 -28.69
N THR A 313 -5.63 11.68 -27.91
CA THR A 313 -5.14 10.66 -26.95
C THR A 313 -4.04 9.76 -27.53
N VAL A 314 -3.07 9.40 -26.71
CA VAL A 314 -2.01 8.44 -27.07
C VAL A 314 -2.38 7.05 -26.55
N ASN A 315 -2.49 6.08 -27.45
CA ASN A 315 -2.93 4.72 -27.11
C ASN A 315 -1.77 3.81 -26.73
N GLY A 316 -0.61 4.01 -27.34
CA GLY A 316 0.54 3.13 -27.20
C GLY A 316 1.85 3.82 -27.56
N GLY A 317 2.94 3.21 -27.14
CA GLY A 317 4.28 3.68 -27.46
C GLY A 317 5.32 2.64 -27.09
N ALA A 318 6.48 2.74 -27.72
CA ALA A 318 7.59 1.83 -27.51
C ALA A 318 8.92 2.56 -27.74
N PHE A 319 9.94 2.25 -26.94
CA PHE A 319 11.30 2.65 -27.27
C PHE A 319 11.87 1.81 -28.41
N SER A 320 12.76 2.43 -29.20
CA SER A 320 13.55 1.70 -30.18
C SER A 320 14.50 0.73 -29.49
N PRO A 321 14.60 -0.53 -29.93
CA PRO A 321 15.51 -1.50 -29.32
C PRO A 321 16.99 -1.22 -29.66
N LYS A 322 17.26 -0.52 -30.76
CA LYS A 322 18.63 -0.24 -31.21
C LYS A 322 19.10 1.17 -30.88
N VAL A 323 18.23 2.16 -31.01
CA VAL A 323 18.58 3.57 -30.82
C VAL A 323 18.05 4.04 -29.48
N LYS A 324 18.96 4.36 -28.55
CA LYS A 324 18.63 4.71 -27.16
C LYS A 324 17.67 5.89 -27.05
N ASN A 325 17.90 6.94 -27.85
CA ASN A 325 17.16 8.21 -27.75
C ASN A 325 15.93 8.25 -28.66
N GLU A 326 15.51 7.15 -29.27
CA GLU A 326 14.34 7.13 -30.16
C GLU A 326 13.20 6.33 -29.55
N PHE A 327 12.00 6.86 -29.68
CA PHE A 327 10.77 6.17 -29.28
C PHE A 327 9.64 6.49 -30.26
N MET A 328 8.63 5.63 -30.28
CA MET A 328 7.43 5.83 -31.07
C MET A 328 6.21 6.00 -30.18
N SER A 329 5.22 6.73 -30.68
CA SER A 329 3.90 6.82 -30.08
C SER A 329 2.81 6.70 -31.15
N CYS A 330 1.68 6.12 -30.78
CA CYS A 330 0.50 6.01 -31.62
C CYS A 330 -0.70 6.69 -30.96
N SER A 331 -1.49 7.40 -31.76
CA SER A 331 -2.59 8.24 -31.28
C SER A 331 -3.86 8.03 -32.09
N ASP A 332 -5.00 8.40 -31.48
CA ASP A 332 -6.32 8.42 -32.14
C ASP A 332 -6.43 9.42 -33.32
N ASP A 333 -5.41 10.25 -33.55
CA ASP A 333 -5.33 11.17 -34.69
C ASP A 333 -5.03 10.45 -36.01
N GLY A 334 -4.80 9.13 -35.97
CA GLY A 334 -4.47 8.30 -37.12
C GLY A 334 -2.99 8.33 -37.50
N SER A 335 -2.14 8.89 -36.63
CA SER A 335 -0.69 8.96 -36.84
C SER A 335 0.09 8.10 -35.85
N VAL A 336 1.18 7.54 -36.37
CA VAL A 336 2.28 7.02 -35.57
C VAL A 336 3.46 7.96 -35.75
N ARG A 337 3.99 8.46 -34.64
CA ARG A 337 5.10 9.42 -34.65
C ARG A 337 6.32 8.80 -34.03
N ILE A 338 7.47 9.12 -34.60
CA ILE A 338 8.79 8.77 -34.07
C ILE A 338 9.41 10.05 -33.54
N TRP A 339 9.87 9.96 -32.30
CA TRP A 339 10.42 11.05 -31.54
C TRP A 339 11.86 10.76 -31.19
N THR A 340 12.62 11.82 -30.97
CA THR A 340 13.97 11.74 -30.43
C THR A 340 14.00 12.50 -29.11
N THR A 341 14.63 11.95 -28.08
CA THR A 341 14.68 12.56 -26.75
C THR A 341 15.44 13.90 -26.76
N ASP A 342 16.36 14.06 -27.69
CA ASP A 342 17.18 15.27 -27.87
C ASP A 342 16.36 16.44 -28.43
N ASP A 343 15.41 16.16 -29.33
CA ASP A 343 14.58 17.17 -30.00
C ASP A 343 13.19 17.28 -29.36
N LYS A 344 13.01 18.28 -28.49
CA LYS A 344 11.74 18.48 -27.75
C LYS A 344 10.63 19.14 -28.57
N GLU A 345 10.95 19.80 -29.68
CA GLU A 345 10.00 20.66 -30.40
C GLU A 345 9.28 19.96 -31.55
N LYS A 346 9.83 18.86 -32.06
CA LYS A 346 9.31 18.22 -33.27
C LYS A 346 9.56 16.72 -33.24
N HIS A 347 8.61 15.96 -33.78
CA HIS A 347 8.82 14.57 -34.13
C HIS A 347 9.79 14.44 -35.32
N LYS A 348 10.54 13.34 -35.35
CA LYS A 348 11.46 13.00 -36.45
C LYS A 348 10.70 12.54 -37.69
N TYR A 349 9.76 11.62 -37.51
CA TYR A 349 8.92 11.08 -38.59
C TYR A 349 7.44 11.00 -38.18
N CYS A 350 6.54 11.29 -39.12
CA CYS A 350 5.09 11.14 -38.96
C CYS A 350 4.55 10.19 -40.03
N ILE A 351 3.94 9.10 -39.58
CA ILE A 351 3.46 8.00 -40.41
C ILE A 351 1.94 7.99 -40.30
N LYS A 352 1.26 8.22 -41.43
CA LYS A 352 -0.20 8.29 -41.50
C LYS A 352 -0.76 6.91 -41.81
N MET A 353 -1.62 6.41 -40.94
CA MET A 353 -2.28 5.11 -41.16
C MET A 353 -3.53 5.31 -42.01
N LYS A 354 -3.67 4.52 -43.08
CA LYS A 354 -4.80 4.62 -44.02
C LYS A 354 -5.56 3.30 -44.10
N ALA A 355 -6.88 3.39 -44.03
CA ALA A 355 -7.78 2.27 -44.27
C ALA A 355 -7.84 1.89 -45.76
N ALA A 356 -8.62 0.85 -46.09
CA ALA A 356 -8.77 0.37 -47.48
C ALA A 356 -9.43 1.40 -48.41
N ASN A 357 -10.32 2.22 -47.86
CA ASN A 357 -10.97 3.34 -48.55
C ASN A 357 -10.08 4.60 -48.66
N GLY A 358 -8.85 4.56 -48.15
CA GLY A 358 -7.91 5.69 -48.15
C GLY A 358 -8.13 6.73 -47.04
N LEU A 359 -9.17 6.57 -46.20
CA LEU A 359 -9.41 7.43 -45.04
C LEU A 359 -8.41 7.14 -43.92
N PRO A 360 -8.15 8.10 -43.02
CA PRO A 360 -7.31 7.86 -41.84
C PRO A 360 -7.95 6.81 -40.93
N THR A 361 -7.14 5.88 -40.43
CA THR A 361 -7.56 4.87 -39.44
C THR A 361 -6.73 5.03 -38.17
N ARG A 362 -7.35 4.80 -37.01
CA ARG A 362 -6.72 5.05 -35.70
C ARG A 362 -5.85 3.86 -35.29
N PRO A 363 -4.54 4.01 -35.06
CA PRO A 363 -3.73 2.97 -34.47
C PRO A 363 -4.05 2.80 -32.97
N SER A 364 -4.39 1.58 -32.56
CA SER A 364 -4.61 1.19 -31.17
C SER A 364 -3.32 0.80 -30.45
N THR A 365 -2.42 0.15 -31.18
CA THR A 365 -1.16 -0.36 -30.65
C THR A 365 -0.04 -0.19 -31.67
N CYS A 366 1.18 -0.03 -31.19
CA CYS A 366 2.36 0.06 -32.03
C CYS A 366 3.56 -0.63 -31.37
N THR A 367 4.42 -1.22 -32.18
CA THR A 367 5.59 -1.95 -31.70
C THR A 367 6.75 -1.89 -32.70
N TYR A 368 7.97 -1.90 -32.18
CA TYR A 368 9.17 -2.09 -32.97
C TYR A 368 9.44 -3.59 -33.18
N SER A 369 9.94 -3.94 -34.36
CA SER A 369 10.68 -5.20 -34.53
C SER A 369 11.92 -5.18 -33.64
N LYS A 370 12.33 -6.33 -33.11
CA LYS A 370 13.55 -6.45 -32.28
C LYS A 370 14.81 -5.97 -33.00
N ASP A 371 14.81 -6.08 -34.32
CA ASP A 371 15.86 -5.56 -35.21
C ASP A 371 15.84 -4.04 -35.38
N GLY A 372 14.82 -3.33 -34.88
CA GLY A 372 14.65 -1.88 -35.04
C GLY A 372 14.46 -1.40 -36.49
N LYS A 373 14.28 -2.31 -37.46
CA LYS A 373 14.11 -1.99 -38.88
C LYS A 373 12.65 -1.74 -39.26
N PHE A 374 11.74 -2.48 -38.64
CA PHE A 374 10.32 -2.41 -38.94
C PHE A 374 9.55 -1.87 -37.74
N ILE A 375 8.46 -1.17 -38.02
CA ILE A 375 7.41 -0.87 -37.05
C ILE A 375 6.12 -1.54 -37.50
N ALA A 376 5.34 -2.05 -36.56
CA ALA A 376 3.98 -2.51 -36.81
C ALA A 376 3.00 -1.63 -36.05
N ALA A 377 1.88 -1.32 -36.69
CA ALA A 377 0.75 -0.67 -36.07
C ALA A 377 -0.51 -1.51 -36.29
N GLY A 378 -1.20 -1.82 -35.19
CA GLY A 378 -2.54 -2.39 -35.22
C GLY A 378 -3.55 -1.27 -35.31
N CYS A 379 -4.42 -1.31 -36.31
CA CYS A 379 -5.38 -0.25 -36.59
C CYS A 379 -6.79 -0.65 -36.17
N GLN A 380 -7.62 0.36 -35.94
CA GLN A 380 -9.02 0.20 -35.56
C GLN A 380 -9.85 -0.49 -36.65
N ASP A 381 -9.45 -0.40 -37.91
CA ASP A 381 -10.12 -1.11 -39.02
C ASP A 381 -9.85 -2.63 -39.05
N GLY A 382 -9.11 -3.15 -38.06
CA GLY A 382 -8.69 -4.54 -38.01
C GLY A 382 -7.48 -4.84 -38.90
N SER A 383 -6.86 -3.82 -39.51
CA SER A 383 -5.63 -3.99 -40.29
C SER A 383 -4.38 -3.92 -39.44
N ILE A 384 -3.34 -4.64 -39.83
CA ILE A 384 -1.98 -4.51 -39.30
C ILE A 384 -1.11 -3.96 -40.42
N GLN A 385 -0.52 -2.80 -40.16
CA GLN A 385 0.31 -2.07 -41.12
C GLN A 385 1.75 -2.07 -40.64
N VAL A 386 2.66 -2.60 -41.44
CA VAL A 386 4.09 -2.67 -41.13
C VAL A 386 4.84 -1.70 -42.02
N TYR A 387 5.62 -0.81 -41.44
CA TYR A 387 6.45 0.16 -42.14
C TYR A 387 7.92 -0.15 -41.93
N ASP A 388 8.72 0.13 -42.95
CA ASP A 388 10.16 -0.05 -42.96
C ASP A 388 10.83 1.30 -42.68
N LEU A 389 11.59 1.38 -41.59
CA LEU A 389 12.28 2.58 -41.14
C LEU A 389 13.55 2.88 -41.94
N THR A 390 14.04 1.93 -42.72
CA THR A 390 15.20 2.16 -43.61
C THR A 390 14.82 3.01 -44.82
N LYS A 391 13.52 3.11 -45.14
CA LYS A 391 13.01 3.91 -46.25
C LYS A 391 12.78 5.35 -45.80
N THR A 392 13.10 6.29 -46.68
CA THR A 392 12.92 7.72 -46.45
C THR A 392 11.46 8.19 -46.59
N SER A 393 10.61 7.38 -47.22
CA SER A 393 9.21 7.71 -47.49
C SER A 393 8.25 6.66 -46.93
N PHE A 394 7.35 7.10 -46.04
CA PHE A 394 6.35 6.27 -45.36
C PHE A 394 4.96 6.32 -46.02
N VAL A 395 4.90 6.54 -47.34
CA VAL A 395 3.62 6.72 -48.05
C VAL A 395 2.78 5.44 -48.08
N ALA A 396 3.43 4.28 -48.16
CA ALA A 396 2.77 2.98 -48.18
C ALA A 396 3.44 2.01 -47.20
N PRO A 397 2.66 1.13 -46.56
CA PRO A 397 3.20 0.10 -45.69
C PRO A 397 4.05 -0.90 -46.50
N ALA A 398 5.16 -1.35 -45.93
CA ALA A 398 6.02 -2.38 -46.51
C ALA A 398 5.32 -3.75 -46.51
N LYS A 399 4.56 -4.05 -45.44
CA LYS A 399 3.70 -5.24 -45.35
C LYS A 399 2.35 -4.83 -44.78
N LEU A 400 1.29 -5.41 -45.31
CA LEU A 400 -0.08 -5.02 -44.98
C LEU A 400 -0.97 -6.25 -44.85
N ILE A 401 -1.63 -6.35 -43.69
CA ILE A 401 -2.61 -7.38 -43.36
C ILE A 401 -3.94 -6.65 -43.20
N ARG A 402 -4.84 -6.71 -44.18
CA ARG A 402 -6.04 -5.86 -44.22
C ARG A 402 -7.14 -6.28 -43.24
N SER A 403 -7.35 -7.58 -43.08
CA SER A 403 -8.45 -8.14 -42.28
C SER A 403 -7.89 -9.06 -41.21
N ALA A 404 -6.98 -8.52 -40.41
CA ALA A 404 -6.32 -9.28 -39.36
C ALA A 404 -7.26 -9.61 -38.21
N HIS A 405 -8.21 -8.73 -37.90
CA HIS A 405 -9.26 -8.95 -36.89
C HIS A 405 -10.60 -8.39 -37.37
N GLN A 406 -11.69 -8.94 -36.85
CA GLN A 406 -13.03 -8.47 -37.19
C GLN A 406 -13.43 -7.24 -36.38
N SER A 407 -14.18 -6.34 -37.00
CA SER A 407 -14.70 -5.15 -36.32
C SER A 407 -15.91 -5.51 -35.47
N VAL A 408 -15.72 -5.53 -34.14
CA VAL A 408 -16.78 -5.86 -33.18
C VAL A 408 -17.77 -4.68 -32.98
N GLY A 409 -17.35 -3.45 -33.32
CA GLY A 409 -18.20 -2.27 -33.33
C GLY A 409 -17.63 -1.15 -34.19
N LYS A 410 -18.43 -0.10 -34.47
CA LYS A 410 -18.01 1.05 -35.32
C LYS A 410 -16.91 1.92 -34.69
N ASN A 411 -16.72 1.86 -33.37
CA ASN A 411 -15.83 2.77 -32.62
C ASN A 411 -14.88 2.06 -31.65
N GLU A 412 -14.71 0.75 -31.76
CA GLU A 412 -13.86 -0.02 -30.84
C GLU A 412 -12.53 -0.39 -31.49
N HIS A 413 -11.46 -0.45 -30.69
CA HIS A 413 -10.15 -0.89 -31.15
C HIS A 413 -10.18 -2.39 -31.44
N CYS A 414 -10.15 -2.75 -32.73
CA CYS A 414 -10.27 -4.15 -33.14
C CYS A 414 -9.02 -4.97 -32.83
N VAL A 415 -7.84 -4.38 -33.01
CA VAL A 415 -6.55 -4.98 -32.66
C VAL A 415 -6.12 -4.44 -31.30
N THR A 416 -5.90 -5.28 -30.30
CA THR A 416 -5.50 -4.84 -28.95
C THR A 416 -3.99 -4.83 -28.78
N SER A 417 -3.31 -5.82 -29.36
CA SER A 417 -1.86 -5.98 -29.23
C SER A 417 -1.26 -6.61 -30.48
N VAL A 418 -0.03 -6.19 -30.78
CA VAL A 418 0.78 -6.70 -31.88
C VAL A 418 2.19 -6.90 -31.34
N CYS A 419 2.77 -8.07 -31.57
CA CYS A 419 4.10 -8.41 -31.10
C CYS A 419 4.90 -9.08 -32.23
N PHE A 420 6.16 -8.66 -32.39
CA PHE A 420 7.10 -9.35 -33.28
C PHE A 420 7.72 -10.54 -32.54
N SER A 421 7.92 -11.62 -33.27
CA SER A 421 8.79 -12.71 -32.84
C SER A 421 10.21 -12.22 -32.63
N TYR A 422 10.98 -12.91 -31.78
CA TYR A 422 12.38 -12.57 -31.54
C TYR A 422 13.25 -12.80 -32.78
N ASP A 423 12.88 -13.75 -33.64
CA ASP A 423 13.52 -13.96 -34.95
C ASP A 423 13.16 -12.90 -36.00
N GLY A 424 12.18 -12.03 -35.73
CA GLY A 424 11.72 -10.97 -36.62
C GLY A 424 10.97 -11.43 -37.88
N LYS A 425 10.65 -12.72 -38.02
CA LYS A 425 9.99 -13.30 -39.20
C LYS A 425 8.47 -13.35 -39.08
N MET A 426 7.94 -13.42 -37.87
CA MET A 426 6.52 -13.57 -37.60
C MET A 426 5.96 -12.42 -36.76
N ILE A 427 4.65 -12.21 -36.88
CA ILE A 427 3.89 -11.29 -36.06
C ILE A 427 2.77 -12.07 -35.38
N CYS A 428 2.63 -11.90 -34.07
CA CYS A 428 1.45 -12.31 -33.32
C CYS A 428 0.52 -11.11 -33.17
N SER A 429 -0.78 -11.32 -33.37
CA SER A 429 -1.81 -10.30 -33.16
C SER A 429 -2.94 -10.81 -32.29
N ARG A 430 -3.41 -9.91 -31.42
CA ARG A 430 -4.56 -10.11 -30.55
C ARG A 430 -5.65 -9.11 -30.89
N GLY A 431 -6.89 -9.57 -30.90
CA GLY A 431 -8.04 -8.73 -31.19
C GLY A 431 -9.16 -8.82 -30.15
N LEU A 432 -10.05 -7.83 -30.23
CA LEU A 432 -11.26 -7.76 -29.41
C LEU A 432 -12.32 -8.79 -29.87
N ASP A 433 -12.16 -9.34 -31.06
CA ASP A 433 -12.91 -10.50 -31.57
C ASP A 433 -12.61 -11.80 -30.81
N GLY A 434 -11.65 -11.77 -29.88
CA GLY A 434 -11.24 -12.92 -29.07
C GLY A 434 -10.42 -13.95 -29.85
N ALA A 435 -9.85 -13.54 -30.99
CA ALA A 435 -8.90 -14.33 -31.75
C ALA A 435 -7.45 -13.95 -31.42
N LEU A 436 -6.59 -14.96 -31.36
CA LEU A 436 -5.13 -14.84 -31.39
C LEU A 436 -4.66 -15.40 -32.73
N ARG A 437 -3.93 -14.61 -33.52
CA ARG A 437 -3.50 -14.99 -34.87
C ARG A 437 -1.99 -14.84 -35.03
N LEU A 438 -1.38 -15.80 -35.70
CA LEU A 438 0.03 -15.77 -36.07
C LEU A 438 0.17 -15.52 -37.58
N TRP A 439 1.03 -14.58 -37.94
CA TRP A 439 1.26 -14.14 -39.30
C TRP A 439 2.72 -14.28 -39.69
N ASP A 440 2.98 -14.79 -40.89
CA ASP A 440 4.30 -14.76 -41.51
C ASP A 440 4.48 -13.46 -42.31
N LEU A 441 5.56 -12.72 -42.07
CA LEU A 441 5.89 -11.49 -42.79
C LEU A 441 6.31 -11.73 -44.24
N ALA A 442 6.77 -12.95 -44.57
CA ALA A 442 7.02 -13.33 -45.96
C ALA A 442 5.70 -13.37 -46.75
N THR A 443 4.65 -13.94 -46.15
CA THR A 443 3.32 -14.11 -46.76
C THR A 443 2.19 -13.49 -45.92
N PRO A 444 2.11 -12.15 -45.79
CA PRO A 444 1.20 -11.47 -44.86
C PRO A 444 -0.29 -11.57 -45.21
N LYS A 445 -0.64 -12.18 -46.36
CA LYS A 445 -2.04 -12.34 -46.79
C LYS A 445 -2.72 -13.55 -46.16
N LYS A 446 -1.96 -14.51 -45.64
CA LYS A 446 -2.50 -15.75 -45.05
C LYS A 446 -2.14 -15.80 -43.58
N VAL A 447 -3.13 -16.17 -42.78
CA VAL A 447 -2.91 -16.53 -41.37
C VAL A 447 -2.20 -17.88 -41.33
N VAL A 448 -1.19 -18.01 -40.47
CA VAL A 448 -0.47 -19.28 -40.26
C VAL A 448 -1.27 -20.14 -39.28
N PHE A 449 -1.59 -19.56 -38.12
CA PHE A 449 -2.40 -20.19 -37.09
C PHE A 449 -3.40 -19.21 -36.48
N GLU A 450 -4.53 -19.74 -36.05
CA GLU A 450 -5.61 -18.99 -35.42
C GLU A 450 -6.13 -19.78 -34.21
N ALA A 451 -6.16 -19.15 -33.03
CA ALA A 451 -6.89 -19.63 -31.87
C ALA A 451 -8.08 -18.71 -31.59
N THR A 452 -9.27 -19.28 -31.57
CA THR A 452 -10.54 -18.60 -31.27
C THR A 452 -11.08 -19.00 -29.90
N GLY A 453 -12.07 -18.28 -29.39
CA GLY A 453 -12.71 -18.60 -28.11
C GLY A 453 -11.98 -18.05 -26.89
N LEU A 454 -11.13 -17.04 -27.08
CA LEU A 454 -10.39 -16.37 -26.01
C LEU A 454 -11.06 -15.02 -25.74
N PRO A 455 -11.99 -14.90 -24.79
CA PRO A 455 -12.73 -13.65 -24.58
C PRO A 455 -11.78 -12.48 -24.26
N CYS A 456 -12.07 -11.33 -24.85
CA CYS A 456 -11.28 -10.10 -24.72
C CYS A 456 -12.24 -8.93 -24.53
N LEU A 457 -12.12 -8.23 -23.40
CA LEU A 457 -12.99 -7.09 -23.07
C LEU A 457 -12.21 -5.77 -23.04
N TYR A 458 -10.92 -5.84 -22.74
CA TYR A 458 -10.06 -4.67 -22.61
C TYR A 458 -9.26 -4.42 -23.88
N PRO A 459 -9.20 -3.16 -24.37
CA PRO A 459 -8.45 -2.82 -25.57
C PRO A 459 -6.93 -2.92 -25.37
N GLN A 460 -6.45 -3.00 -24.13
CA GLN A 460 -5.04 -3.15 -23.78
C GLN A 460 -4.57 -4.61 -23.63
N THR A 461 -5.41 -5.59 -24.00
CA THR A 461 -5.09 -7.01 -23.82
C THR A 461 -3.88 -7.44 -24.66
N ASP A 462 -2.83 -7.93 -24.00
CA ASP A 462 -1.55 -8.23 -24.65
C ASP A 462 -1.39 -9.66 -25.18
N CYS A 463 -0.53 -9.77 -26.20
CA CYS A 463 0.03 -11.02 -26.70
C CYS A 463 1.55 -10.94 -26.75
N LEU A 464 2.23 -12.01 -26.40
CA LEU A 464 3.69 -12.02 -26.29
C LEU A 464 4.29 -13.34 -26.77
N PHE A 465 5.49 -13.25 -27.33
CA PHE A 465 6.35 -14.40 -27.52
C PHE A 465 7.17 -14.66 -26.26
N SER A 466 7.45 -15.92 -25.99
CA SER A 466 8.48 -16.28 -25.05
C SER A 466 9.85 -15.76 -25.49
N PRO A 467 10.77 -15.52 -24.54
CA PRO A 467 12.15 -15.13 -24.85
C PRO A 467 12.88 -16.05 -25.83
N ASN A 468 12.51 -17.35 -25.87
CA ASN A 468 13.06 -18.35 -26.77
C ASN A 468 12.27 -18.52 -28.08
N ASP A 469 11.24 -17.68 -28.31
CA ASP A 469 10.40 -17.65 -29.51
C ASP A 469 9.60 -18.93 -29.79
N LYS A 470 9.58 -19.89 -28.85
CA LYS A 470 8.88 -21.18 -28.97
C LYS A 470 7.41 -21.10 -28.54
N LEU A 471 7.07 -20.19 -27.64
CA LEU A 471 5.75 -20.12 -27.03
C LEU A 471 5.11 -18.77 -27.33
N VAL A 472 3.78 -18.79 -27.35
CA VAL A 472 2.95 -17.58 -27.44
C VAL A 472 2.02 -17.54 -26.23
N ILE A 473 2.02 -16.40 -25.54
CA ILE A 473 1.19 -16.17 -24.36
C ILE A 473 0.13 -15.12 -24.66
N THR A 474 -1.08 -15.36 -24.18
CA THR A 474 -2.18 -14.40 -24.21
C THR A 474 -3.01 -14.47 -22.93
N GLY A 475 -3.60 -13.34 -22.56
CA GLY A 475 -4.55 -13.25 -21.45
C GLY A 475 -5.97 -13.38 -21.96
N THR A 476 -6.85 -13.94 -21.12
CA THR A 476 -8.30 -13.89 -21.33
C THR A 476 -8.95 -12.92 -20.36
N SER A 477 -9.99 -12.25 -20.84
CA SER A 477 -10.85 -11.38 -20.04
C SER A 477 -12.14 -12.13 -19.71
N VAL A 478 -12.63 -11.96 -18.49
CA VAL A 478 -13.86 -12.58 -18.02
C VAL A 478 -14.81 -11.48 -17.54
N ARG A 479 -16.11 -11.67 -17.79
CA ARG A 479 -17.16 -10.78 -17.24
C ARG A 479 -17.35 -11.11 -15.76
N LYS A 480 -17.84 -10.15 -14.97
CA LYS A 480 -17.89 -10.20 -13.50
C LYS A 480 -18.53 -11.47 -12.89
N ASP A 481 -19.35 -12.21 -13.65
CA ASP A 481 -20.06 -13.41 -13.17
C ASP A 481 -19.71 -14.71 -13.93
N ALA A 482 -18.65 -14.72 -14.75
CA ALA A 482 -18.39 -15.78 -15.74
C ALA A 482 -17.19 -16.70 -15.44
N GLY A 483 -16.61 -16.65 -14.23
CA GLY A 483 -15.52 -17.54 -13.79
C GLY A 483 -14.16 -16.87 -13.67
N GLN A 484 -13.08 -17.66 -13.68
CA GLN A 484 -11.71 -17.17 -13.52
C GLN A 484 -11.06 -16.83 -14.86
N SER A 485 -10.24 -15.77 -14.88
CA SER A 485 -9.39 -15.46 -16.02
C SER A 485 -8.23 -16.41 -16.13
N LYS A 486 -7.91 -16.71 -17.39
CA LYS A 486 -6.93 -17.71 -17.78
C LYS A 486 -5.81 -17.04 -18.56
N LEU A 487 -4.58 -17.25 -18.12
CA LEU A 487 -3.40 -17.03 -18.94
C LEU A 487 -3.17 -18.28 -19.78
N VAL A 488 -3.19 -18.11 -21.09
CA VAL A 488 -3.18 -19.21 -22.05
C VAL A 488 -1.86 -19.21 -22.80
N ILE A 489 -1.19 -20.36 -22.83
CA ILE A 489 0.14 -20.53 -23.43
C ILE A 489 0.06 -21.57 -24.55
N TYR A 490 0.39 -21.15 -25.77
CA TYR A 490 0.41 -21.98 -26.96
C TYR A 490 1.84 -22.29 -27.39
N ASP A 491 2.04 -23.47 -27.99
CA ASP A 491 3.23 -23.74 -28.78
C ASP A 491 3.16 -22.96 -30.11
N ARG A 492 4.27 -22.37 -30.54
CA ARG A 492 4.33 -21.68 -31.84
C ARG A 492 4.30 -22.66 -33.01
N ALA A 493 4.90 -23.84 -32.88
CA ALA A 493 5.08 -24.76 -34.00
C ALA A 493 3.80 -25.56 -34.30
N THR A 494 3.20 -26.13 -33.26
CA THR A 494 1.99 -26.97 -33.37
C THR A 494 0.68 -26.21 -33.10
N TRP A 495 0.77 -25.02 -32.50
CA TRP A 495 -0.38 -24.22 -32.04
C TRP A 495 -1.30 -24.94 -31.05
N GLN A 496 -0.75 -25.95 -30.36
CA GLN A 496 -1.46 -26.64 -29.29
C GLN A 496 -1.39 -25.84 -28.00
N LEU A 497 -2.46 -25.91 -27.21
CA LEU A 497 -2.51 -25.35 -25.87
C LEU A 497 -1.61 -26.18 -24.96
N ILE A 498 -0.51 -25.60 -24.47
CA ILE A 498 0.41 -26.27 -23.55
C ILE A 498 -0.09 -26.12 -22.13
N LYS A 499 -0.43 -24.89 -21.72
CA LYS A 499 -0.78 -24.60 -20.34
C LYS A 499 -1.82 -23.50 -20.23
N GLU A 500 -2.68 -23.68 -19.26
CA GLU A 500 -3.68 -22.70 -18.84
C GLU A 500 -3.44 -22.41 -17.35
N LEU A 501 -3.14 -21.15 -17.02
CA LEU A 501 -2.96 -20.72 -15.63
C LEU A 501 -4.15 -19.87 -15.22
N ALA A 502 -4.90 -20.31 -14.22
CA ALA A 502 -5.95 -19.51 -13.61
C ALA A 502 -5.31 -18.47 -12.67
N VAL A 503 -5.49 -17.18 -12.97
CA VAL A 503 -4.76 -16.09 -12.31
C VAL A 503 -5.62 -15.48 -11.19
N VAL A 504 -6.84 -15.03 -11.48
CA VAL A 504 -7.84 -14.48 -10.53
C VAL A 504 -9.27 -14.61 -11.13
N THR A 505 -10.31 -14.32 -10.36
CA THR A 505 -11.72 -14.14 -10.81
C THR A 505 -11.93 -13.01 -11.80
N GLU A 506 -11.05 -12.01 -11.86
CA GLU A 506 -11.17 -10.88 -12.79
C GLU A 506 -10.25 -10.96 -14.01
N SER A 507 -10.51 -10.13 -15.02
CA SER A 507 -9.84 -10.12 -16.33
C SER A 507 -8.35 -9.79 -16.27
N ILE A 508 -7.56 -10.48 -17.11
CA ILE A 508 -6.17 -10.11 -17.39
C ILE A 508 -6.17 -9.00 -18.45
N ILE A 509 -5.31 -7.99 -18.25
CA ILE A 509 -5.14 -6.86 -19.16
C ILE A 509 -3.75 -6.92 -19.81
N ARG A 510 -2.68 -6.67 -19.05
CA ARG A 510 -1.31 -6.66 -19.58
C ARG A 510 -0.53 -7.89 -19.16
N ILE A 511 0.39 -8.31 -20.00
CA ILE A 511 1.31 -9.41 -19.72
C ILE A 511 2.72 -8.93 -20.04
N ALA A 512 3.72 -9.41 -19.31
CA ALA A 512 5.13 -9.23 -19.64
C ALA A 512 5.92 -10.48 -19.26
N TRP A 513 6.73 -11.03 -20.18
CA TRP A 513 7.68 -12.10 -19.88
C TRP A 513 9.10 -11.55 -19.95
N HIS A 514 9.81 -11.56 -18.82
CA HIS A 514 11.19 -11.09 -18.79
C HIS A 514 12.18 -12.12 -19.33
N PRO A 515 13.06 -11.78 -20.29
CA PRO A 515 14.00 -12.72 -20.90
C PRO A 515 15.10 -13.21 -19.96
N LYS A 516 15.64 -12.36 -19.07
CA LYS A 516 16.75 -12.75 -18.19
C LYS A 516 16.32 -13.35 -16.85
N LEU A 517 15.14 -12.96 -16.36
CA LEU A 517 14.64 -13.44 -15.07
C LEU A 517 13.88 -14.76 -15.27
N ASN A 518 13.38 -14.99 -16.48
CA ASN A 518 12.41 -16.03 -16.80
C ASN A 518 11.22 -16.00 -15.82
N GLN A 519 10.50 -14.88 -15.80
CA GLN A 519 9.33 -14.63 -14.93
C GLN A 519 8.21 -14.03 -15.78
N ILE A 520 6.98 -14.43 -15.51
CA ILE A 520 5.79 -13.96 -16.22
C ILE A 520 4.99 -13.05 -15.30
N PHE A 521 4.69 -11.84 -15.75
CA PHE A 521 3.89 -10.87 -15.05
C PHE A 521 2.54 -10.76 -15.75
N ALA A 522 1.46 -10.81 -15.00
CA ALA A 522 0.09 -10.64 -15.48
C ALA A 522 -0.61 -9.58 -14.64
N SER A 523 -1.13 -8.53 -15.27
CA SER A 523 -1.91 -7.49 -14.60
C SER A 523 -3.40 -7.78 -14.68
N THR A 524 -4.10 -7.49 -13.59
CA THR A 524 -5.53 -7.77 -13.42
C THR A 524 -6.34 -6.47 -13.42
N ALA A 525 -7.63 -6.56 -13.73
CA ALA A 525 -8.60 -5.47 -13.62
C ALA A 525 -8.85 -4.99 -12.17
N GLU A 526 -8.53 -5.81 -11.17
CA GLU A 526 -8.72 -5.53 -9.74
C GLU A 526 -7.56 -4.73 -9.11
N GLY A 527 -6.66 -4.19 -9.95
CA GLY A 527 -5.52 -3.41 -9.46
C GLY A 527 -4.37 -4.24 -8.91
N GLN A 528 -4.31 -5.53 -9.24
CA GLN A 528 -3.23 -6.44 -8.85
C GLN A 528 -2.31 -6.78 -10.02
N VAL A 529 -1.05 -7.09 -9.72
CA VAL A 529 -0.11 -7.70 -10.67
C VAL A 529 0.40 -9.00 -10.08
N LYS A 530 0.09 -10.12 -10.74
CA LYS A 530 0.60 -11.44 -10.38
C LYS A 530 1.88 -11.76 -11.14
N VAL A 531 2.86 -12.28 -10.43
CA VAL A 531 4.16 -12.69 -10.97
C VAL A 531 4.33 -14.17 -10.75
N PHE A 532 4.42 -14.91 -11.85
CA PHE A 532 4.70 -16.32 -11.89
C PHE A 532 6.20 -16.54 -12.05
N PHE A 533 6.75 -17.36 -11.16
CA PHE A 533 8.16 -17.71 -11.16
C PHE A 533 8.35 -19.15 -10.70
N ASP A 534 9.51 -19.71 -11.01
CA ASP A 534 9.94 -21.01 -10.53
C ASP A 534 11.33 -20.85 -9.88
N PRO A 535 11.53 -21.23 -8.61
CA PRO A 535 12.83 -21.15 -7.94
C PRO A 535 13.98 -21.84 -8.69
N ASN A 536 13.68 -22.88 -9.48
CA ASN A 536 14.70 -23.66 -10.18
C ASN A 536 15.02 -23.07 -11.56
N MET A 537 14.05 -22.46 -12.24
CA MET A 537 14.20 -21.92 -13.59
C MET A 537 14.36 -20.39 -13.65
N SER A 538 13.82 -19.69 -12.67
CA SER A 538 13.84 -18.23 -12.60
C SER A 538 15.04 -17.75 -11.82
N HIS A 539 15.54 -16.57 -12.16
CA HIS A 539 16.67 -15.93 -11.48
C HIS A 539 16.27 -14.55 -10.99
N ASN A 540 16.80 -14.12 -9.83
CA ASN A 540 16.61 -12.79 -9.24
C ASN A 540 15.12 -12.37 -9.17
N GLY A 541 14.84 -11.06 -9.21
CA GLY A 541 13.48 -10.52 -9.27
C GLY A 541 12.63 -10.91 -8.06
N ALA A 542 11.49 -11.58 -8.31
CA ALA A 542 10.60 -12.05 -7.25
C ALA A 542 11.27 -12.93 -6.18
N LEU A 543 12.34 -13.66 -6.52
CA LEU A 543 13.09 -14.48 -5.58
C LEU A 543 13.79 -13.65 -4.49
N LEU A 544 14.20 -12.41 -4.80
CA LEU A 544 14.82 -11.51 -3.84
C LEU A 544 13.83 -11.08 -2.75
N CYS A 545 12.57 -10.82 -3.14
CA CYS A 545 11.51 -10.44 -2.21
C CYS A 545 11.25 -11.51 -1.15
N ARG A 546 11.43 -12.80 -1.48
CA ARG A 546 11.21 -13.93 -0.54
C ARG A 546 12.25 -13.99 0.57
N THR A 547 13.50 -13.59 0.29
CA THR A 547 14.62 -13.73 1.25
C THR A 547 14.82 -12.50 2.14
N SER A 548 14.15 -11.39 1.82
CA SER A 548 14.31 -10.10 2.51
C SER A 548 13.70 -10.12 3.92
N LYS A 549 14.53 -10.41 4.94
CA LYS A 549 14.15 -10.32 6.35
C LYS A 549 14.00 -8.84 6.75
N LYS A 550 12.89 -8.49 7.43
CA LYS A 550 12.62 -7.13 7.91
C LYS A 550 13.78 -6.64 8.80
N ARG A 551 14.56 -5.66 8.31
CA ARG A 551 15.51 -4.94 9.18
C ARG A 551 14.67 -4.12 10.16
N ARG A 552 14.74 -4.47 11.44
CA ARG A 552 14.04 -3.74 12.50
C ARG A 552 14.46 -2.28 12.42
N ALA A 553 13.48 -1.39 12.15
CA ALA A 553 13.72 0.05 12.13
C ALA A 553 14.34 0.43 13.47
N LYS A 554 15.51 1.05 13.45
CA LYS A 554 16.07 1.64 14.67
C LYS A 554 15.13 2.78 15.04
N LEU A 555 14.39 2.63 16.14
CA LEU A 555 13.74 3.76 16.78
C LEU A 555 14.86 4.73 17.18
N THR A 556 15.06 5.79 16.41
CA THR A 556 15.96 6.88 16.78
C THR A 556 15.24 7.74 17.79
N ASP A 557 15.12 7.24 19.01
CA ASP A 557 14.46 7.91 20.14
C ASP A 557 15.42 8.86 20.89
N ALA A 558 16.33 9.47 20.15
CA ALA A 558 17.16 10.54 20.66
C ALA A 558 17.39 11.50 19.50
N VAL A 559 16.82 12.70 19.63
CA VAL A 559 17.37 13.88 18.99
C VAL A 559 18.81 13.97 19.49
N THR A 560 19.76 13.44 18.74
CA THR A 560 21.17 13.67 19.02
C THR A 560 21.37 15.16 18.81
N ALA A 561 21.62 15.90 19.90
CA ALA A 561 22.09 17.27 19.77
C ALA A 561 23.30 17.26 18.83
N ASP A 562 23.25 18.07 17.76
CA ASP A 562 24.34 18.16 16.79
C ASP A 562 25.62 18.57 17.51
N TYR A 563 26.64 17.71 17.43
CA TYR A 563 27.92 17.92 18.10
C TYR A 563 28.72 19.00 17.36
N ILE A 564 28.79 20.20 17.93
CA ILE A 564 29.53 21.33 17.36
C ILE A 564 31.01 21.15 17.68
N ILE A 565 31.82 20.85 16.66
CA ILE A 565 33.26 20.68 16.80
C ILE A 565 33.92 22.05 16.96
N THR A 566 34.49 22.33 18.14
CA THR A 566 35.34 23.50 18.38
C THR A 566 36.82 23.11 18.23
N PRO A 567 37.48 23.42 17.09
CA PRO A 567 38.82 22.89 16.78
C PRO A 567 39.91 23.37 17.76
N PHE A 568 39.74 24.56 18.36
CA PHE A 568 40.73 25.20 19.23
C PHE A 568 40.39 25.18 20.73
N ALA A 569 39.35 24.46 21.15
CA ALA A 569 39.05 24.36 22.58
C ALA A 569 40.17 23.61 23.32
N LEU A 570 40.56 24.11 24.50
CA LEU A 570 41.46 23.41 25.40
C LEU A 570 40.88 22.02 25.74
N PRO A 571 41.70 21.00 26.06
CA PRO A 571 41.22 19.66 26.36
C PRO A 571 40.15 19.58 27.46
N MET A 572 40.13 20.56 28.37
CA MET A 572 39.15 20.69 29.44
C MET A 572 37.77 21.20 28.97
N PHE A 573 37.72 21.92 27.85
CA PHE A 573 36.50 22.50 27.26
C PHE A 573 36.04 21.79 25.99
N LYS A 574 36.75 20.75 25.54
CA LYS A 574 36.30 19.90 24.45
C LYS A 574 35.19 18.99 24.95
N GLU A 575 33.99 19.17 24.41
CA GLU A 575 32.89 18.23 24.63
C GLU A 575 33.30 16.84 24.14
N GLU A 576 33.09 15.80 24.94
CA GLU A 576 33.38 14.44 24.51
C GLU A 576 32.38 14.01 23.43
N LYS A 577 32.89 13.52 22.29
CA LYS A 577 32.05 12.97 21.24
C LYS A 577 31.13 11.89 21.83
N GLN A 578 29.82 12.04 21.67
CA GLN A 578 28.88 11.04 22.15
C GLN A 578 29.17 9.67 21.51
N ARG A 579 29.58 8.71 22.34
CA ARG A 579 29.84 7.31 21.94
C ARG A 579 28.77 6.40 22.53
N SER A 580 28.57 5.23 21.92
CA SER A 580 27.71 4.20 22.51
C SER A 580 28.18 3.83 23.92
N LYS A 581 27.25 3.54 24.83
CA LYS A 581 27.57 3.15 26.23
C LYS A 581 28.58 2.01 26.27
N GLN A 582 28.47 1.03 25.37
CA GLN A 582 29.38 -0.09 25.28
C GLN A 582 30.82 0.32 24.95
N ALA A 583 31.03 1.20 23.96
CA ALA A 583 32.36 1.71 23.63
C ALA A 583 32.96 2.58 24.75
N GLN A 584 32.12 3.30 25.49
CA GLN A 584 32.55 4.03 26.69
C GLN A 584 33.01 3.08 27.80
N PHE A 585 32.26 2.01 28.07
CA PHE A 585 32.62 1.00 29.07
C PHE A 585 33.89 0.22 28.69
N GLU A 586 34.06 -0.14 27.42
CA GLU A 586 35.28 -0.81 26.94
C GLU A 586 36.52 0.09 27.08
N ARG A 587 36.38 1.40 26.80
CA ARG A 587 37.47 2.36 27.00
C ARG A 587 37.77 2.56 28.49
N ALA A 588 36.74 2.68 29.32
CA ALA A 588 36.89 2.79 30.77
C ALA A 588 37.53 1.54 31.39
N ARG A 589 37.28 0.35 30.83
CA ARG A 589 37.97 -0.91 31.21
C ARG A 589 39.44 -0.94 30.82
N LYS A 590 39.79 -0.31 29.69
CA LYS A 590 41.18 -0.21 29.20
C LYS A 590 42.00 0.85 29.96
N ASP A 591 41.35 1.79 30.65
CA ASP A 591 42.01 2.85 31.41
C ASP A 591 42.48 2.32 32.79
N PRO A 592 43.79 2.24 33.06
CA PRO A 592 44.32 1.67 34.30
C PRO A 592 43.99 2.51 35.54
N VAL A 593 43.72 3.81 35.37
CA VAL A 593 43.38 4.72 36.48
C VAL A 593 41.89 4.64 36.78
N LYS A 594 41.06 4.59 35.73
CA LYS A 594 39.59 4.55 35.86
C LYS A 594 39.09 3.17 36.32
N SER A 595 39.77 2.10 35.93
CA SER A 595 39.46 0.72 36.35
C SER A 595 39.88 0.39 37.78
N ARG A 596 40.93 1.06 38.31
CA ARG A 596 41.45 0.84 39.67
C ARG A 596 41.02 1.90 40.68
N LYS A 597 40.01 2.71 40.34
CA LYS A 597 39.50 3.76 41.24
C LYS A 597 38.80 3.10 42.44
N PRO A 598 39.23 3.40 43.68
CA PRO A 598 38.50 2.97 44.87
C PRO A 598 37.04 3.43 44.81
N GLU A 599 36.11 2.59 45.26
CA GLU A 599 34.70 2.98 45.35
C GLU A 599 34.58 4.23 46.24
N LEU A 600 33.89 5.25 45.73
CA LEU A 600 33.60 6.43 46.55
C LEU A 600 32.66 6.04 47.69
N PRO A 601 32.75 6.70 48.87
CA PRO A 601 31.73 6.54 49.91
C PRO A 601 30.35 6.83 49.32
N MET A 602 29.40 5.93 49.56
CA MET A 602 28.09 5.93 48.93
C MET A 602 27.24 7.09 49.45
N THR A 603 27.29 8.24 48.78
CA THR A 603 26.35 9.33 48.96
C THR A 603 25.20 9.15 47.95
N GLY A 604 24.18 8.38 48.33
CA GLY A 604 23.04 8.11 47.45
C GLY A 604 22.14 6.95 47.91
N PRO A 605 21.04 6.70 47.18
CA PRO A 605 20.10 5.62 47.50
C PRO A 605 20.81 4.27 47.44
N GLY A 606 20.70 3.49 48.51
CA GLY A 606 21.42 2.23 48.66
C GLY A 606 21.04 1.20 47.60
N ALA A 607 22.05 0.53 47.05
CA ALA A 607 21.90 -0.61 46.15
C ALA A 607 22.96 -1.67 46.48
N GLY A 608 22.64 -2.96 46.26
CA GLY A 608 23.60 -4.05 46.43
C GLY A 608 23.91 -4.44 47.89
N GLY A 609 22.93 -4.36 48.80
CA GLY A 609 23.09 -4.81 50.19
C GLY A 609 23.77 -3.82 51.14
N ARG A 610 24.09 -2.61 50.68
CA ARG A 610 24.56 -1.50 51.52
C ARG A 610 23.40 -0.53 51.81
N VAL A 611 23.24 -0.17 53.08
CA VAL A 611 22.17 0.74 53.54
C VAL A 611 22.56 2.18 53.21
N GLY A 612 21.82 2.82 52.31
CA GLY A 612 22.00 4.24 51.99
C GLY A 612 21.31 5.15 53.01
N GLN A 613 21.77 6.40 53.09
CA GLN A 613 21.13 7.44 53.90
C GLN A 613 19.71 7.67 53.38
N ALA A 614 18.71 7.60 54.26
CA ALA A 614 17.29 7.57 53.89
C ALA A 614 16.87 8.84 53.13
N GLY A 615 16.75 8.76 51.80
CA GLY A 615 16.31 9.88 50.99
C GLY A 615 15.91 9.49 49.57
N GLY A 616 14.60 9.43 49.32
CA GLY A 616 14.03 9.56 47.97
C GLY A 616 13.08 8.45 47.50
N THR A 617 13.02 7.29 48.15
CA THR A 617 12.20 6.15 47.69
C THR A 617 10.89 5.99 48.46
N ILE A 618 9.94 5.23 47.89
CA ILE A 618 8.63 4.88 48.49
C ILE A 618 8.75 4.33 49.91
N SER A 619 9.86 3.69 50.27
CA SER A 619 10.13 3.25 51.64
C SER A 619 10.29 4.40 52.63
N SER A 620 10.86 5.54 52.22
CA SER A 620 10.88 6.78 53.03
C SER A 620 9.46 7.34 53.22
N TYR A 621 8.62 7.32 52.19
CA TYR A 621 7.24 7.73 52.28
C TYR A 621 6.41 6.78 53.17
N LEU A 622 6.65 5.46 53.06
CA LEU A 622 6.00 4.45 53.89
C LEU A 622 6.42 4.59 55.34
N VAL A 623 7.71 4.78 55.64
CA VAL A 623 8.21 5.00 57.02
C VAL A 623 7.71 6.32 57.58
N ARG A 624 7.54 7.36 56.75
CA ARG A 624 6.93 8.62 57.20
C ARG A 624 5.44 8.42 57.49
N LYS A 625 4.69 7.75 56.60
CA LYS A 625 3.26 7.44 56.83
C LYS A 625 3.03 6.49 58.00
N LEU A 626 3.84 5.43 58.11
CA LEU A 626 3.79 4.46 59.21
C LEU A 626 4.29 5.10 60.50
N GLY A 627 5.33 5.93 60.46
CA GLY A 627 5.82 6.67 61.62
C GLY A 627 4.83 7.73 62.14
N TYR A 628 3.96 8.27 61.27
CA TYR A 628 2.81 9.07 61.69
C TYR A 628 1.60 8.22 62.13
N ALA A 629 1.39 7.04 61.54
CA ALA A 629 0.29 6.12 61.90
C ALA A 629 0.56 5.28 63.16
N GLN A 630 1.84 5.07 63.52
CA GLN A 630 2.32 4.39 64.74
C GLN A 630 2.88 5.37 65.78
N LYS A 631 2.45 6.64 65.77
CA LYS A 631 2.11 7.24 67.06
C LYS A 631 0.84 6.57 67.55
N LEU A 632 0.94 5.28 67.87
CA LEU A 632 0.20 4.75 69.00
C LEU A 632 0.57 5.72 70.13
N PRO A 633 -0.41 6.43 70.72
CA PRO A 633 -0.09 7.18 71.92
C PRO A 633 0.51 6.17 72.91
N ASP A 634 1.33 6.61 73.86
CA ASP A 634 1.94 5.78 74.91
C ASP A 634 0.90 5.06 75.83
N GLU A 635 -0.33 4.84 75.35
CA GLU A 635 -1.56 4.47 76.04
C GLU A 635 -1.76 2.97 76.25
N ASP A 636 -1.00 2.08 75.62
CA ASP A 636 -1.17 0.63 75.81
C ASP A 636 -0.10 -0.02 76.72
N ILE A 637 0.77 0.77 77.35
CA ILE A 637 1.81 0.24 78.24
C ILE A 637 1.27 -0.02 79.66
N ASN A 638 0.21 0.69 80.08
CA ASN A 638 -0.31 0.61 81.45
C ASN A 638 -1.76 0.10 81.50
N PRO A 639 -1.99 -1.21 81.79
CA PRO A 639 -3.33 -1.80 81.79
C PRO A 639 -4.27 -1.19 82.85
N ARG A 640 -3.71 -0.52 83.87
CA ARG A 640 -4.46 0.15 84.92
C ARG A 640 -5.24 1.37 84.40
N ASP A 641 -4.63 2.17 83.54
CA ASP A 641 -5.23 3.42 83.05
C ASP A 641 -6.33 3.13 82.02
N ALA A 642 -6.10 2.11 81.19
CA ALA A 642 -7.11 1.58 80.26
C ALA A 642 -8.36 1.07 81.02
N LEU A 643 -8.20 0.33 82.11
CA LEU A 643 -9.33 -0.15 82.93
C LEU A 643 -10.10 1.00 83.61
N LEU A 644 -9.39 2.03 84.06
CA LEU A 644 -9.99 3.16 84.78
C LEU A 644 -10.85 4.03 83.85
N ARG A 645 -10.40 4.21 82.60
CA ARG A 645 -11.14 4.93 81.55
C ARG A 645 -12.49 4.28 81.23
N HIS A 646 -12.57 2.95 81.28
CA HIS A 646 -13.79 2.21 81.01
C HIS A 646 -14.67 1.99 82.25
N ALA A 647 -14.19 2.32 83.44
CA ALA A 647 -14.92 2.11 84.70
C ALA A 647 -16.17 3.01 84.83
N GLU A 648 -16.10 4.27 84.39
CA GLU A 648 -17.25 5.18 84.41
C GLU A 648 -18.33 4.77 83.40
N ALA A 649 -17.91 4.35 82.21
CA ALA A 649 -18.81 3.83 81.18
C ALA A 649 -19.51 2.55 81.64
N ALA A 650 -18.79 1.62 82.28
CA ALA A 650 -19.35 0.39 82.81
C ALA A 650 -20.31 0.61 84.00
N LYS A 651 -20.14 1.70 84.76
CA LYS A 651 -21.04 2.09 85.84
C LYS A 651 -22.36 2.66 85.32
N ASN A 652 -22.29 3.44 84.24
CA ASN A 652 -23.45 4.11 83.67
C ASN A 652 -24.30 3.20 82.79
N ASP A 653 -23.70 2.20 82.12
CA ASP A 653 -24.41 1.30 81.20
C ASP A 653 -24.10 -0.20 81.46
N PRO A 654 -24.71 -0.80 82.51
CA PRO A 654 -24.42 -2.16 82.95
C PRO A 654 -25.18 -3.21 82.12
N TYR A 655 -24.86 -3.34 80.83
CA TYR A 655 -25.74 -4.09 79.92
C TYR A 655 -25.62 -5.63 80.03
N TRP A 656 -24.47 -6.20 80.44
CA TRP A 656 -24.27 -7.67 80.35
C TRP A 656 -24.03 -8.45 81.65
N VAL A 657 -23.45 -7.86 82.70
CA VAL A 657 -22.98 -8.64 83.87
C VAL A 657 -23.61 -8.18 85.18
N SER A 658 -23.72 -6.87 85.38
CA SER A 658 -24.12 -6.26 86.66
C SER A 658 -25.56 -6.59 87.13
N PRO A 659 -26.58 -6.71 86.26
CA PRO A 659 -27.94 -7.06 86.69
C PRO A 659 -28.03 -8.47 87.29
N ALA A 660 -27.27 -9.43 86.74
CA ALA A 660 -27.28 -10.83 87.13
C ALA A 660 -26.65 -11.10 88.51
N TYR A 661 -25.69 -10.26 88.93
CA TYR A 661 -24.97 -10.42 90.20
C TYR A 661 -25.40 -9.42 91.30
N SER A 662 -26.40 -8.58 91.03
CA SER A 662 -26.89 -7.56 91.98
C SER A 662 -27.31 -8.10 93.36
N LYS A 663 -27.78 -9.36 93.44
CA LYS A 663 -28.19 -10.01 94.70
C LYS A 663 -27.06 -10.74 95.43
N THR A 664 -26.03 -11.19 94.71
CA THR A 664 -24.96 -12.06 95.24
C THR A 664 -23.63 -11.34 95.39
N GLN A 665 -23.50 -10.10 94.91
CA GLN A 665 -22.27 -9.35 94.97
C GLN A 665 -21.95 -8.92 96.42
N PRO A 666 -20.82 -9.34 96.99
CA PRO A 666 -20.41 -8.89 98.31
C PRO A 666 -20.17 -7.37 98.26
N LYS A 667 -20.69 -6.64 99.25
CA LYS A 667 -20.40 -5.21 99.39
C LYS A 667 -18.91 -5.05 99.70
N THR A 668 -18.17 -4.42 98.80
CA THR A 668 -16.77 -4.09 99.01
C THR A 668 -16.68 -3.04 100.12
N ILE A 669 -16.14 -3.44 101.27
CA ILE A 669 -15.81 -2.52 102.36
C ILE A 669 -14.50 -1.85 101.97
N PHE A 670 -14.59 -0.65 101.39
CA PHE A 670 -13.41 0.18 101.18
C PHE A 670 -12.89 0.67 102.54
N GLN A 671 -11.57 0.73 102.70
CA GLN A 671 -10.97 1.46 103.81
C GLN A 671 -11.42 2.92 103.71
N THR A 672 -11.86 3.49 104.84
CA THR A 672 -12.22 4.91 104.85
C THR A 672 -10.98 5.76 104.57
N PRO A 673 -11.11 6.98 104.01
CA PRO A 673 -9.97 7.85 103.74
C PRO A 673 -9.08 8.09 104.96
N ALA A 674 -9.68 8.05 106.17
CA ALA A 674 -8.98 8.13 107.44
C ALA A 674 -8.08 6.91 107.72
N GLN A 675 -8.54 5.70 107.41
CA GLN A 675 -7.76 4.46 107.57
C GLN A 675 -6.59 4.39 106.59
N VAL A 676 -6.80 4.84 105.34
CA VAL A 676 -5.72 4.90 104.33
C VAL A 676 -4.65 5.91 104.73
N ALA A 677 -5.06 7.07 105.26
CA ALA A 677 -4.12 8.07 105.77
C ALA A 677 -3.29 7.56 106.97
N GLU A 678 -3.89 6.83 107.92
CA GLU A 678 -3.15 6.21 109.02
C GLU A 678 -2.15 5.15 108.55
N ILE A 679 -2.50 4.34 107.55
CA ILE A 679 -1.63 3.32 106.98
C ILE A 679 -0.48 3.95 106.20
N ASP A 680 -0.73 5.01 105.42
CA ASP A 680 0.30 5.77 104.70
C ASP A 680 1.26 6.51 105.65
N ILE A 681 0.76 7.03 106.78
CA ILE A 681 1.60 7.63 107.84
C ILE A 681 2.46 6.55 108.51
N ALA A 682 1.91 5.37 108.80
CA ALA A 682 2.63 4.24 109.37
C ALA A 682 3.69 3.66 108.41
N GLU A 683 3.42 3.59 107.10
CA GLU A 683 4.38 3.18 106.08
C GLU A 683 5.50 4.21 105.88
N ARG A 684 5.17 5.51 105.87
CA ARG A 684 6.18 6.59 105.82
C ARG A 684 7.07 6.60 107.06
N ALA A 685 6.56 6.22 108.22
CA ALA A 685 7.37 6.07 109.43
C ALA A 685 8.34 4.87 109.35
N ARG A 686 7.93 3.76 108.71
CA ARG A 686 8.79 2.58 108.48
C ARG A 686 9.87 2.79 107.40
N LYS A 687 9.60 3.64 106.40
CA LYS A 687 10.50 3.86 105.24
C LYS A 687 11.47 5.04 105.41
N ARG A 688 11.55 5.69 106.58
CA ARG A 688 12.62 6.67 106.85
C ARG A 688 13.93 5.92 107.13
N PRO A 689 14.97 6.06 106.28
CA PRO A 689 16.30 5.57 106.64
C PRO A 689 16.81 6.35 107.85
N LYS A 690 17.40 5.64 108.83
CA LYS A 690 18.16 6.26 109.92
C LYS A 690 19.24 7.15 109.31
N MET A 691 19.16 8.46 109.54
CA MET A 691 20.33 9.32 109.36
C MET A 691 21.27 9.05 110.54
N GLU A 692 22.32 8.28 110.29
CA GLU A 692 23.56 8.43 111.05
C GLU A 692 24.26 9.67 110.47
N GLY A 693 24.56 10.64 111.33
CA GLY A 693 25.50 11.73 111.03
C GLY A 693 26.68 11.65 112.00
N PRO A 694 27.43 12.74 112.18
CA PRO A 694 27.92 13.67 111.15
C PRO A 694 29.04 13.10 110.28
#